data_AF-A0A7C7AGS2-F1
#
_entry.id   AF-A0A7C7AGS2-F1
#
_cell.length_a   1.000
_cell.length_b   1.000
_cell.length_c   1.000
_cell.angle_alpha   90.00
_cell.angle_beta   90.00
_cell.angle_gamma   90.00
#
_symmetry.space_group_name_H-M   'P 1'
#
loop_
_entity.id
_entity.type
_entity.pdbx_description
1 polymer ?
#
loop_
_entity_poly.entity_id
_entity_poly.type
_entity_poly.pdbx_seq_one_letter_code
_entity_poly.pdbx_strand_id
1 'polypeptide(L)'
;RLATKIPYIDKVLFVVDRKDLDYQTMREYDRFEKGAANSNRSTAILKKQLEDSNVKIIITTIQKLSIFIEKNKGHEVFNKHVVIIFDECHRSQFGDMHAAITKNFKKYHLFGFTGTPIFAVNSTAQKNAKLRTTEQAFGQQLHAYTIVDAINDKNVLPFRVDYIKTIDLPDDIEDEEVWDIDREKVYMNPERIRLVTKYILDHFDQKTYRNNKSFKHSIVSNVKEVVSARDRNLVKEDKQSNYVNGFNSIFAVSSIEAAKLYYNEFKKQMAENPAKALKIGLIYSYGANEEETDGILDEEVPDDTTSLDQSSRDFLEGAIKDYNAMFSTNYDTSSDKFQNYYKDVSLRMKNKELDLLIVVNMFLTGFDATTLNTLWVDKNLKMHGLIQAFSRTNRILNSIKTFGNIVCFRNLQKKTDEAISLFGDKNAGGIVLLKGFKDYYEGYYDEKGIYHQGYVDMINELKKSFSLDQPSFVGEKNQKEFIALFGAILRMRNLLSSFDDFSGNELISERDFQDYCGRYLDLKEEWKNKTKDGEAVDVSDDVVFEIELLKQVEINIDYILMLVQKYHDSHSEDKEILINIQKAIDSSPEMRSKKALIENFIKGINEVDDVLNEWRNYVAEEKEKAIKTIIETENLKETETRKFISTAFETGSIKTTGTDVDKILPPISRFGSGNRDEKRKTVLARLLEFFERFFGIG
;
A
#
# COMPACT_ATOMS: atom_id res chain seq x y z
N ARG A 1 -11.40 -20.29 -20.26
CA ARG A 1 -10.94 -21.32 -21.24
C ARG A 1 -11.73 -22.64 -21.18
N LEU A 2 -12.28 -23.07 -20.04
CA LEU A 2 -13.09 -24.30 -20.00
C LEU A 2 -14.38 -24.16 -20.81
N ALA A 3 -15.10 -23.04 -20.66
CA ALA A 3 -16.33 -22.76 -21.41
C ALA A 3 -16.15 -22.83 -22.94
N THR A 4 -15.00 -22.42 -23.48
CA THR A 4 -14.74 -22.48 -24.93
C THR A 4 -14.51 -23.89 -25.49
N LYS A 5 -14.25 -24.87 -24.61
CA LYS A 5 -14.12 -26.28 -24.98
C LYS A 5 -15.47 -26.99 -25.07
N ILE A 6 -16.54 -26.36 -24.59
CA ILE A 6 -17.89 -26.91 -24.66
C ILE A 6 -18.37 -26.82 -26.11
N PRO A 7 -18.69 -27.94 -26.80
CA PRO A 7 -18.89 -27.96 -28.25
C PRO A 7 -20.02 -27.05 -28.74
N TYR A 8 -21.08 -26.89 -27.95
CA TYR A 8 -22.25 -26.08 -28.31
C TYR A 8 -22.09 -24.59 -28.00
N ILE A 9 -20.97 -24.15 -27.40
CA ILE A 9 -20.68 -22.75 -27.12
C ILE A 9 -19.86 -22.15 -28.26
N ASP A 10 -20.42 -21.12 -28.87
CA ASP A 10 -19.82 -20.39 -29.99
C ASP A 10 -18.86 -19.30 -29.49
N LYS A 11 -19.28 -18.51 -28.49
CA LYS A 11 -18.53 -17.36 -27.96
C LYS A 11 -18.64 -17.26 -26.45
N VAL A 12 -17.61 -16.71 -25.83
CA VAL A 12 -17.54 -16.35 -24.41
C VAL A 12 -17.18 -14.87 -24.31
N LEU A 13 -18.10 -14.05 -23.81
CA LEU A 13 -17.90 -12.64 -23.56
C LEU A 13 -17.56 -12.43 -22.08
N PHE A 14 -16.42 -11.82 -21.81
CA PHE A 14 -16.06 -11.32 -20.49
C PHE A 14 -16.28 -9.81 -20.48
N VAL A 15 -17.28 -9.38 -19.71
CA VAL A 15 -17.77 -8.00 -19.67
C VAL A 15 -17.36 -7.38 -18.35
N VAL A 16 -16.63 -6.29 -18.44
CA VAL A 16 -16.10 -5.53 -17.29
C VAL A 16 -16.65 -4.12 -17.31
N ASP A 17 -16.84 -3.49 -16.15
CA ASP A 17 -17.04 -2.04 -16.12
C ASP A 17 -15.70 -1.34 -16.37
N ARG A 18 -15.73 -0.24 -17.12
CA ARG A 18 -14.54 0.56 -17.43
C ARG A 18 -13.94 1.20 -16.17
N LYS A 19 -14.72 1.34 -15.09
CA LYS A 19 -14.32 1.96 -13.82
C LYS A 19 -13.47 1.04 -12.95
N ASP A 20 -13.73 -0.26 -13.01
CA ASP A 20 -13.07 -1.28 -12.18
C ASP A 20 -11.83 -1.88 -12.88
N LEU A 21 -11.64 -1.54 -14.15
CA LEU A 21 -10.42 -1.82 -14.90
C LEU A 21 -9.30 -0.88 -14.43
N ASP A 22 -8.52 -1.31 -13.44
CA ASP A 22 -7.25 -0.66 -13.17
C ASP A 22 -6.23 -0.95 -14.30
N TYR A 23 -5.09 -0.26 -14.26
CA TYR A 23 -4.04 -0.43 -15.26
C TYR A 23 -3.56 -1.90 -15.38
N GLN A 24 -3.59 -2.63 -14.28
CA GLN A 24 -3.11 -4.01 -14.20
C GLN A 24 -4.14 -4.99 -14.78
N THR A 25 -5.43 -4.83 -14.48
CA THR A 25 -6.50 -5.62 -15.08
C THR A 25 -6.52 -5.43 -16.60
N MET A 26 -6.34 -4.19 -17.07
CA MET A 26 -6.18 -3.91 -18.50
C MET A 26 -5.01 -4.68 -19.13
N ARG A 27 -3.84 -4.74 -18.47
CA ARG A 27 -2.67 -5.48 -18.97
C ARG A 27 -2.84 -7.00 -18.90
N GLU A 28 -3.51 -7.52 -17.88
CA GLU A 28 -3.81 -8.94 -17.79
C GLU A 28 -4.73 -9.37 -18.92
N TYR A 29 -5.79 -8.61 -19.18
CA TYR A 29 -6.67 -8.85 -20.31
C TYR A 29 -5.97 -8.70 -21.66
N ASP A 30 -5.12 -7.67 -21.83
CA ASP A 30 -4.32 -7.49 -23.05
C ASP A 30 -3.27 -8.62 -23.24
N ARG A 31 -2.83 -9.30 -22.17
CA ARG A 31 -1.99 -10.51 -22.22
C ARG A 31 -2.77 -11.73 -22.71
N PHE A 32 -4.06 -11.83 -22.35
CA PHE A 32 -4.93 -12.90 -22.85
C PHE A 32 -5.33 -12.67 -24.30
N GLU A 33 -5.61 -11.42 -24.69
CA GLU A 33 -5.98 -11.06 -26.05
C GLU A 33 -5.67 -9.58 -26.36
N LYS A 34 -4.84 -9.33 -27.40
CA LYS A 34 -4.34 -7.98 -27.71
C LYS A 34 -5.46 -7.00 -28.05
N GLY A 35 -5.63 -5.95 -27.24
CA GLY A 35 -6.57 -4.85 -27.50
C GLY A 35 -7.98 -5.07 -26.95
N ALA A 36 -8.19 -6.13 -26.17
CA ALA A 36 -9.49 -6.48 -25.61
C ALA A 36 -9.92 -5.53 -24.46
N ALA A 37 -8.97 -4.96 -23.72
CA ALA A 37 -9.21 -3.99 -22.65
C ALA A 37 -8.71 -2.57 -22.98
N ASN A 38 -9.00 -2.11 -24.20
CA ASN A 38 -8.68 -0.74 -24.63
C ASN A 38 -9.77 0.26 -24.20
N SER A 39 -9.39 1.47 -23.77
CA SER A 39 -10.30 2.49 -23.20
C SER A 39 -11.12 3.27 -24.24
N ASN A 40 -10.80 3.17 -25.53
CA ASN A 40 -11.52 3.95 -26.56
C ASN A 40 -13.00 3.54 -26.71
N ARG A 41 -13.89 4.43 -27.16
CA ARG A 41 -15.32 4.12 -27.42
C ARG A 41 -15.55 3.33 -28.72
N SER A 42 -14.51 2.92 -29.44
CA SER A 42 -14.63 2.27 -30.73
C SER A 42 -15.12 0.84 -30.60
N THR A 43 -16.20 0.51 -31.31
CA THR A 43 -16.75 -0.85 -31.42
C THR A 43 -16.18 -1.62 -32.60
N ALA A 44 -15.26 -1.03 -33.39
CA ALA A 44 -14.73 -1.65 -34.61
C ALA A 44 -13.97 -2.95 -34.32
N ILE A 45 -13.15 -2.95 -33.27
CA ILE A 45 -12.39 -4.14 -32.82
C ILE A 45 -13.37 -5.21 -32.31
N LEU A 46 -14.31 -4.82 -31.44
CA LEU A 46 -15.32 -5.72 -30.90
C LEU A 46 -16.14 -6.40 -32.01
N LYS A 47 -16.58 -5.62 -33.02
CA LYS A 47 -17.31 -6.17 -34.18
C LYS A 47 -16.48 -7.22 -34.92
N LYS A 48 -15.21 -6.89 -35.24
CA LYS A 48 -14.30 -7.80 -35.94
C LYS A 48 -14.09 -9.11 -35.16
N GLN A 49 -13.97 -9.04 -33.84
CA GLN A 49 -13.81 -10.23 -32.97
C GLN A 49 -15.09 -11.09 -32.90
N LEU A 50 -16.26 -10.45 -32.89
CA LEU A 50 -17.54 -11.18 -32.90
C LEU A 50 -17.78 -11.92 -34.22
N GLU A 51 -17.29 -11.36 -35.33
CA GLU A 51 -17.37 -11.95 -36.67
C GLU A 51 -16.31 -13.05 -36.94
N ASP A 52 -15.14 -12.98 -36.31
CA ASP A 52 -14.05 -13.97 -36.50
C ASP A 52 -14.38 -15.33 -35.82
N SER A 53 -14.42 -16.42 -36.58
CA SER A 53 -14.72 -17.76 -36.07
C SER A 53 -13.61 -18.37 -35.19
N ASN A 54 -12.36 -17.91 -35.32
CA ASN A 54 -11.23 -18.41 -34.54
C ASN A 54 -11.16 -17.79 -33.14
N VAL A 55 -11.81 -16.64 -32.95
CA VAL A 55 -11.83 -15.92 -31.67
C VAL A 55 -13.02 -16.40 -30.84
N LYS A 56 -12.81 -17.24 -29.83
CA LYS A 56 -13.90 -17.73 -28.96
C LYS A 56 -14.07 -16.94 -27.66
N ILE A 57 -13.01 -16.37 -27.12
CA ILE A 57 -13.06 -15.52 -25.91
C ILE A 57 -12.94 -14.08 -26.39
N ILE A 58 -13.76 -13.19 -25.84
CA ILE A 58 -13.73 -11.76 -26.15
C ILE A 58 -13.88 -11.01 -24.84
N ILE A 59 -12.95 -10.11 -24.54
CA ILE A 59 -13.04 -9.21 -23.39
C ILE A 59 -13.51 -7.85 -23.90
N THR A 60 -14.49 -7.24 -23.23
CA THR A 60 -15.03 -5.95 -23.63
C THR A 60 -15.65 -5.21 -22.46
N THR A 61 -15.94 -3.91 -22.62
CA THR A 61 -16.67 -3.15 -21.61
C THR A 61 -18.17 -3.19 -21.87
N ILE A 62 -18.97 -3.06 -20.82
CA ILE A 62 -20.43 -3.03 -20.95
C ILE A 62 -20.91 -1.92 -21.89
N GLN A 63 -20.26 -0.75 -21.87
CA GLN A 63 -20.62 0.38 -22.72
C GLN A 63 -20.32 0.08 -24.21
N LYS A 64 -19.19 -0.56 -24.52
CA LYS A 64 -18.86 -0.98 -25.90
C LYS A 64 -19.87 -1.99 -26.42
N LEU A 65 -20.24 -2.95 -25.57
CA LEU A 65 -21.24 -3.96 -25.93
C LEU A 65 -22.61 -3.32 -26.17
N SER A 66 -23.03 -2.37 -25.33
CA SER A 66 -24.29 -1.62 -25.52
C SER A 66 -24.30 -0.85 -26.85
N ILE A 67 -23.25 -0.07 -27.13
CA ILE A 67 -23.13 0.69 -28.40
C ILE A 67 -23.12 -0.27 -29.61
N PHE A 68 -22.46 -1.43 -29.48
CA PHE A 68 -22.45 -2.44 -30.53
C PHE A 68 -23.86 -2.96 -30.82
N ILE A 69 -24.64 -3.28 -29.77
CA ILE A 69 -26.02 -3.76 -29.89
C ILE A 69 -26.91 -2.71 -30.56
N GLU A 70 -26.80 -1.44 -30.16
CA GLU A 70 -27.57 -0.35 -30.75
C GLU A 70 -27.29 -0.17 -32.24
N LYS A 71 -26.00 -0.23 -32.64
CA LYS A 71 -25.56 0.00 -34.02
C LYS A 71 -25.72 -1.19 -34.95
N ASN A 72 -25.76 -2.43 -34.44
CA ASN A 72 -25.75 -3.66 -35.26
C ASN A 72 -27.00 -4.51 -35.00
N LYS A 73 -28.18 -3.92 -35.18
CA LYS A 73 -29.46 -4.65 -35.03
C LYS A 73 -29.51 -5.87 -35.95
N GLY A 74 -29.81 -7.05 -35.38
CA GLY A 74 -29.92 -8.30 -36.14
C GLY A 74 -28.61 -9.01 -36.48
N HIS A 75 -27.49 -8.61 -35.85
CA HIS A 75 -26.20 -9.26 -36.04
C HIS A 75 -26.25 -10.77 -35.75
N GLU A 76 -25.53 -11.59 -36.54
CA GLU A 76 -25.59 -13.06 -36.45
C GLU A 76 -25.23 -13.60 -35.07
N VAL A 77 -24.33 -12.92 -34.36
CA VAL A 77 -23.89 -13.30 -33.01
C VAL A 77 -25.03 -13.44 -32.01
N PHE A 78 -26.13 -12.72 -32.21
CA PHE A 78 -27.29 -12.78 -31.32
C PHE A 78 -28.03 -14.12 -31.38
N ASN A 79 -27.87 -14.87 -32.46
CA ASN A 79 -28.46 -16.20 -32.65
C ASN A 79 -27.50 -17.36 -32.30
N LYS A 80 -26.22 -17.04 -32.07
CA LYS A 80 -25.19 -17.98 -31.61
C LYS A 80 -25.35 -18.25 -30.11
N HIS A 81 -24.76 -19.35 -29.64
CA HIS A 81 -24.76 -19.72 -28.24
C HIS A 81 -23.62 -19.03 -27.51
N VAL A 82 -23.95 -18.08 -26.65
CA VAL A 82 -22.97 -17.16 -26.04
C VAL A 82 -22.98 -17.26 -24.52
N VAL A 83 -21.82 -17.49 -23.92
CA VAL A 83 -21.65 -17.32 -22.47
C VAL A 83 -21.24 -15.88 -22.20
N ILE A 84 -21.92 -15.19 -21.29
CA ILE A 84 -21.60 -13.82 -20.90
C ILE A 84 -21.30 -13.82 -19.41
N ILE A 85 -20.08 -13.39 -19.06
CA ILE A 85 -19.60 -13.29 -17.69
C ILE A 85 -19.41 -11.81 -17.39
N PHE A 86 -20.10 -11.30 -16.38
CA PHE A 86 -19.92 -9.95 -15.87
C PHE A 86 -19.02 -9.99 -14.63
N ASP A 87 -18.02 -9.11 -14.61
CA ASP A 87 -17.15 -8.87 -13.46
C ASP A 87 -17.54 -7.56 -12.78
N GLU A 88 -17.40 -7.52 -11.45
CA GLU A 88 -17.86 -6.43 -10.57
C GLU A 88 -19.24 -5.89 -10.97
N CYS A 89 -20.26 -6.76 -10.88
CA CYS A 89 -21.63 -6.39 -11.22
C CYS A 89 -22.16 -5.33 -10.23
N HIS A 90 -22.04 -4.06 -10.59
CA HIS A 90 -22.59 -2.91 -9.85
C HIS A 90 -23.91 -2.43 -10.43
N ARG A 91 -24.70 -1.69 -9.63
CA ARG A 91 -26.06 -1.21 -9.94
C ARG A 91 -26.19 -0.54 -11.32
N SER A 92 -25.14 0.17 -11.75
CA SER A 92 -24.99 0.79 -13.08
C SER A 92 -25.14 -0.19 -14.25
N GLN A 93 -24.77 -1.46 -14.05
CA GLN A 93 -24.84 -2.51 -15.05
C GLN A 93 -26.25 -3.11 -15.16
N PHE A 94 -27.08 -3.04 -14.12
CA PHE A 94 -28.38 -3.74 -14.05
C PHE A 94 -29.54 -2.98 -14.74
N GLY A 95 -29.26 -1.83 -15.35
CA GLY A 95 -30.23 -0.96 -16.02
C GLY A 95 -30.48 -1.30 -17.50
N ASP A 96 -30.62 -0.26 -18.32
CA ASP A 96 -31.03 -0.38 -19.73
C ASP A 96 -30.01 -1.17 -20.58
N MET A 97 -28.72 -1.15 -20.24
CA MET A 97 -27.68 -1.90 -20.95
C MET A 97 -27.85 -3.42 -20.79
N HIS A 98 -28.14 -3.90 -19.58
CA HIS A 98 -28.42 -5.31 -19.33
C HIS A 98 -29.73 -5.76 -19.98
N ALA A 99 -30.76 -4.89 -19.95
CA ALA A 99 -31.99 -5.13 -20.68
C ALA A 99 -31.74 -5.22 -22.20
N ALA A 100 -30.85 -4.40 -22.75
CA ALA A 100 -30.47 -4.46 -24.16
C ALA A 100 -29.77 -5.78 -24.51
N ILE A 101 -28.86 -6.25 -23.66
CA ILE A 101 -28.15 -7.53 -23.85
C ILE A 101 -29.14 -8.70 -23.81
N THR A 102 -29.93 -8.82 -22.74
CA THR A 102 -30.88 -9.93 -22.55
C THR A 102 -32.01 -9.93 -23.59
N LYS A 103 -32.38 -8.76 -24.14
CA LYS A 103 -33.36 -8.65 -25.22
C LYS A 103 -32.81 -9.10 -26.58
N ASN A 104 -31.54 -8.83 -26.88
CA ASN A 104 -30.97 -9.09 -28.20
C ASN A 104 -30.39 -10.50 -28.33
N PHE A 105 -29.60 -10.97 -27.36
CA PHE A 105 -29.04 -12.33 -27.40
C PHE A 105 -30.14 -13.36 -27.13
N LYS A 106 -30.27 -14.37 -28.00
CA LYS A 106 -31.36 -15.36 -27.96
C LYS A 106 -30.99 -16.68 -27.30
N LYS A 107 -29.71 -17.06 -27.33
CA LYS A 107 -29.17 -18.28 -26.73
C LYS A 107 -27.97 -17.91 -25.88
N TYR A 108 -28.19 -17.66 -24.58
CA TYR A 108 -27.10 -17.24 -23.70
C TYR A 108 -27.12 -17.90 -22.33
N HIS A 109 -25.94 -18.02 -21.75
CA HIS A 109 -25.74 -18.27 -20.33
C HIS A 109 -25.13 -17.03 -19.70
N LEU A 110 -25.73 -16.56 -18.62
CA LEU A 110 -25.38 -15.31 -17.97
C LEU A 110 -24.82 -15.60 -16.58
N PHE A 111 -23.63 -15.10 -16.29
CA PHE A 111 -22.98 -15.22 -14.97
C PHE A 111 -22.51 -13.84 -14.52
N GLY A 112 -22.59 -13.58 -13.22
CA GLY A 112 -22.12 -12.34 -12.61
C GLY A 112 -21.28 -12.61 -11.38
N PHE A 113 -20.12 -11.97 -11.29
CA PHE A 113 -19.31 -11.87 -10.09
C PHE A 113 -19.51 -10.49 -9.48
N THR A 114 -19.71 -10.41 -8.17
CA THR A 114 -19.82 -9.13 -7.46
C THR A 114 -19.41 -9.32 -6.00
N GLY A 115 -18.61 -8.40 -5.48
CA GLY A 115 -18.35 -8.31 -4.04
C GLY A 115 -19.47 -7.64 -3.26
N THR A 116 -20.43 -7.01 -3.95
CA THR A 116 -21.50 -6.19 -3.34
C THR A 116 -22.86 -6.46 -4.00
N PRO A 117 -23.46 -7.63 -3.74
CA PRO A 117 -24.76 -7.98 -4.28
C PRO A 117 -25.88 -7.00 -3.86
N ILE A 118 -26.85 -6.82 -4.75
CA ILE A 118 -28.06 -6.03 -4.54
C ILE A 118 -29.15 -6.96 -4.01
N PHE A 119 -29.49 -6.78 -2.74
CA PHE A 119 -30.56 -7.43 -2.01
C PHE A 119 -31.83 -6.57 -2.00
N ALA A 120 -32.96 -7.14 -1.57
CA ALA A 120 -34.19 -6.36 -1.40
C ALA A 120 -34.00 -5.18 -0.43
N VAL A 121 -33.23 -5.39 0.64
CA VAL A 121 -32.99 -4.40 1.72
C VAL A 121 -32.10 -3.23 1.32
N ASN A 122 -31.22 -3.39 0.33
CA ASN A 122 -30.40 -2.30 -0.22
C ASN A 122 -30.88 -1.87 -1.62
N SER A 123 -32.05 -2.36 -2.05
CA SER A 123 -32.70 -1.95 -3.29
C SER A 123 -33.78 -0.91 -3.02
N THR A 124 -33.63 0.30 -3.57
CA THR A 124 -34.71 1.31 -3.68
C THR A 124 -35.76 0.95 -4.72
N ALA A 125 -36.25 -0.30 -4.68
CA ALA A 125 -37.42 -0.73 -5.45
C ALA A 125 -38.65 0.15 -5.17
N GLN A 126 -38.67 0.91 -4.06
CA GLN A 126 -39.74 1.84 -3.72
C GLN A 126 -39.78 3.15 -4.54
N LYS A 127 -38.64 3.65 -5.09
CA LYS A 127 -38.64 4.91 -5.88
C LYS A 127 -38.49 4.69 -7.40
N ASN A 128 -37.98 3.54 -7.88
CA ASN A 128 -37.83 3.28 -9.32
C ASN A 128 -38.13 1.81 -9.70
N ALA A 129 -39.24 1.59 -10.42
CA ALA A 129 -39.74 0.26 -10.84
C ALA A 129 -38.83 -0.53 -11.81
N LYS A 130 -37.68 0.04 -12.20
CA LYS A 130 -36.70 -0.58 -13.12
C LYS A 130 -35.51 -1.25 -12.40
N LEU A 131 -35.34 -1.04 -11.09
CA LEU A 131 -34.18 -1.57 -10.35
C LEU A 131 -34.43 -3.01 -9.90
N ARG A 132 -33.62 -3.95 -10.41
CA ARG A 132 -33.68 -5.38 -10.07
C ARG A 132 -32.66 -5.74 -9.00
N THR A 133 -32.98 -6.70 -8.15
CA THR A 133 -31.99 -7.35 -7.28
C THR A 133 -31.01 -8.17 -8.11
N THR A 134 -29.84 -8.50 -7.57
CA THR A 134 -28.85 -9.35 -8.27
C THR A 134 -29.46 -10.71 -8.61
N GLU A 135 -30.26 -11.27 -7.70
CA GLU A 135 -30.99 -12.52 -7.95
C GLU A 135 -32.02 -12.39 -9.07
N GLN A 136 -32.74 -11.27 -9.16
CA GLN A 136 -33.69 -11.02 -10.26
C GLN A 136 -33.00 -10.84 -11.62
N ALA A 137 -31.73 -10.40 -11.63
CA ALA A 137 -30.97 -10.18 -12.85
C ALA A 137 -30.21 -11.44 -13.32
N PHE A 138 -29.59 -12.18 -12.41
CA PHE A 138 -28.71 -13.32 -12.72
C PHE A 138 -29.27 -14.68 -12.30
N GLY A 139 -30.31 -14.72 -11.47
CA GLY A 139 -30.86 -15.95 -10.90
C GLY A 139 -30.21 -16.31 -9.56
N GLN A 140 -30.30 -17.58 -9.19
CA GLN A 140 -29.85 -18.10 -7.89
C GLN A 140 -28.36 -17.85 -7.66
N GLN A 141 -28.00 -17.49 -6.43
CA GLN A 141 -26.61 -17.46 -5.98
C GLN A 141 -26.00 -18.86 -6.05
N LEU A 142 -25.03 -19.03 -6.94
CA LEU A 142 -24.35 -20.32 -7.16
C LEU A 142 -23.35 -20.67 -6.06
N HIS A 143 -22.67 -19.65 -5.53
CA HIS A 143 -21.66 -19.77 -4.48
C HIS A 143 -21.45 -18.41 -3.82
N ALA A 144 -21.04 -18.37 -2.55
CA ALA A 144 -20.57 -17.16 -1.88
C ALA A 144 -19.25 -17.42 -1.16
N TYR A 145 -18.37 -16.42 -1.22
CA TYR A 145 -17.14 -16.35 -0.48
C TYR A 145 -17.05 -14.92 0.05
N THR A 146 -17.36 -14.75 1.33
CA THR A 146 -17.60 -13.45 1.96
C THR A 146 -16.28 -12.82 2.43
N ILE A 147 -16.34 -11.55 2.84
CA ILE A 147 -15.19 -10.89 3.47
C ILE A 147 -14.77 -11.59 4.77
N VAL A 148 -15.73 -12.21 5.48
CA VAL A 148 -15.46 -12.96 6.72
C VAL A 148 -14.64 -14.21 6.41
N ASP A 149 -15.03 -14.96 5.38
CA ASP A 149 -14.28 -16.12 4.91
C ASP A 149 -12.87 -15.70 4.48
N ALA A 150 -12.77 -14.60 3.73
CA ALA A 150 -11.49 -14.08 3.27
C ALA A 150 -10.55 -13.64 4.42
N ILE A 151 -11.09 -13.10 5.51
CA ILE A 151 -10.31 -12.73 6.69
C ILE A 151 -9.88 -13.99 7.45
N ASN A 152 -10.80 -14.95 7.66
CA ASN A 152 -10.52 -16.21 8.35
C ASN A 152 -9.44 -17.03 7.62
N ASP A 153 -9.51 -17.06 6.28
CA ASP A 153 -8.53 -17.74 5.42
C ASP A 153 -7.22 -16.95 5.27
N LYS A 154 -7.09 -15.78 5.92
CA LYS A 154 -5.93 -14.88 5.81
C LYS A 154 -5.61 -14.52 4.36
N ASN A 155 -6.65 -14.30 3.56
CA ASN A 155 -6.58 -13.84 2.17
C ASN A 155 -6.78 -12.31 2.06
N VAL A 156 -7.45 -11.70 3.03
CA VAL A 156 -7.53 -10.25 3.22
C VAL A 156 -7.36 -9.90 4.70
N LEU A 157 -7.01 -8.66 4.98
CA LEU A 157 -6.84 -8.16 6.35
C LEU A 157 -8.18 -7.64 6.93
N PRO A 158 -8.34 -7.60 8.27
CA PRO A 158 -9.44 -6.89 8.91
C PRO A 158 -9.27 -5.37 8.82
N PHE A 159 -10.29 -4.62 9.24
CA PHE A 159 -10.26 -3.15 9.30
C PHE A 159 -10.15 -2.65 10.73
N ARG A 160 -9.41 -1.56 10.92
CA ARG A 160 -9.53 -0.71 12.09
C ARG A 160 -10.27 0.56 11.67
N VAL A 161 -11.35 0.91 12.37
CA VAL A 161 -12.12 2.11 12.08
C VAL A 161 -12.09 3.04 13.29
N ASP A 162 -11.44 4.19 13.13
CA ASP A 162 -11.40 5.27 14.12
C ASP A 162 -12.40 6.37 13.72
N TYR A 163 -13.25 6.80 14.65
CA TYR A 163 -14.18 7.92 14.43
C TYR A 163 -13.68 9.16 15.16
N ILE A 164 -13.21 10.15 14.40
CA ILE A 164 -12.71 11.41 14.93
C ILE A 164 -13.88 12.40 15.00
N LYS A 165 -14.28 12.74 16.23
CA LYS A 165 -15.37 13.70 16.47
C LYS A 165 -14.92 15.09 16.02
N THR A 166 -15.47 15.56 14.90
CA THR A 166 -15.19 16.91 14.38
C THR A 166 -16.31 17.92 14.66
N ILE A 167 -17.49 17.44 15.07
CA ILE A 167 -18.68 18.26 15.35
C ILE A 167 -19.41 17.63 16.55
N ASP A 168 -19.88 18.46 17.49
CA ASP A 168 -20.78 18.05 18.55
C ASP A 168 -22.23 17.99 18.02
N LEU A 169 -22.59 16.89 17.37
CA LEU A 169 -23.98 16.56 17.03
C LEU A 169 -24.47 15.38 17.90
N PRO A 170 -25.77 15.33 18.26
CA PRO A 170 -26.37 14.17 18.92
C PRO A 170 -26.24 12.89 18.08
N ASP A 171 -26.04 11.74 18.73
CA ASP A 171 -25.81 10.45 18.08
C ASP A 171 -27.01 9.93 17.25
N ASP A 172 -28.21 10.47 17.47
CA ASP A 172 -29.50 9.93 16.99
C ASP A 172 -30.23 10.79 15.93
N ILE A 173 -29.56 11.69 15.20
CA ILE A 173 -30.25 12.38 14.10
C ILE A 173 -30.38 11.42 12.91
N GLU A 174 -31.50 10.69 12.84
CA GLU A 174 -31.95 10.03 11.62
C GLU A 174 -32.01 11.06 10.49
N ASP A 175 -31.45 10.70 9.33
CA ASP A 175 -31.44 11.51 8.11
C ASP A 175 -32.89 11.70 7.61
N GLU A 176 -33.71 12.51 8.30
CA GLU A 176 -34.92 13.08 7.71
C GLU A 176 -34.50 14.20 6.73
N GLU A 177 -34.94 14.07 5.47
CA GLU A 177 -34.58 14.80 4.24
C GLU A 177 -34.83 16.34 4.27
N VAL A 178 -34.78 17.03 5.42
CA VAL A 178 -35.12 18.47 5.53
C VAL A 178 -34.03 19.35 6.20
N TRP A 179 -32.81 18.84 6.43
CA TRP A 179 -31.69 19.62 7.02
C TRP A 179 -30.36 19.63 6.23
N ASP A 180 -30.29 19.00 5.05
CA ASP A 180 -29.00 18.76 4.36
C ASP A 180 -28.26 20.01 3.85
N ILE A 181 -28.97 21.11 3.58
CA ILE A 181 -28.36 22.35 3.07
C ILE A 181 -27.46 23.04 4.13
N ASP A 182 -27.78 22.90 5.42
CA ASP A 182 -26.98 23.52 6.48
C ASP A 182 -25.81 22.63 6.92
N ARG A 183 -25.93 21.30 6.75
CA ARG A 183 -24.88 20.33 7.11
C ARG A 183 -23.65 20.43 6.21
N GLU A 184 -23.81 20.51 4.89
CA GLU A 184 -22.67 20.68 3.97
C GLU A 184 -21.86 21.93 4.30
N LYS A 185 -22.52 23.05 4.64
CA LYS A 185 -21.85 24.28 5.07
C LYS A 185 -21.05 24.09 6.36
N VAL A 186 -21.56 23.31 7.31
CA VAL A 186 -20.84 22.98 8.55
C VAL A 186 -19.63 22.11 8.25
N TYR A 187 -19.76 21.10 7.38
CA TYR A 187 -18.64 20.24 6.99
C TYR A 187 -17.54 21.00 6.23
N MET A 188 -17.93 21.99 5.43
CA MET A 188 -17.03 22.88 4.69
C MET A 188 -16.53 24.09 5.50
N ASN A 189 -16.82 24.16 6.80
CA ASN A 189 -16.36 25.26 7.64
C ASN A 189 -14.80 25.33 7.63
N PRO A 190 -14.19 26.50 7.35
CA PRO A 190 -12.74 26.63 7.24
C PRO A 190 -11.97 26.15 8.48
N GLU A 191 -12.49 26.37 9.69
CA GLU A 191 -11.84 25.88 10.91
C GLU A 191 -11.90 24.35 11.01
N ARG A 192 -13.02 23.73 10.61
CA ARG A 192 -13.12 22.26 10.55
C ARG A 192 -12.13 21.69 9.53
N ILE A 193 -12.08 22.25 8.32
CA ILE A 193 -11.11 21.86 7.28
C ILE A 193 -9.68 21.98 7.83
N ARG A 194 -9.35 23.09 8.49
CA ARG A 194 -8.05 23.31 9.12
C ARG A 194 -7.71 22.25 10.17
N LEU A 195 -8.65 21.92 11.06
CA LEU A 195 -8.47 20.92 12.12
C LEU A 195 -8.32 19.50 11.56
N VAL A 196 -9.12 19.13 10.56
CA VAL A 196 -9.02 17.83 9.88
C VAL A 196 -7.68 17.70 9.16
N THR A 197 -7.29 18.72 8.37
CA THR A 197 -5.99 18.76 7.69
C THR A 197 -4.84 18.65 8.69
N LYS A 198 -4.91 19.38 9.80
CA LYS A 198 -3.91 19.32 10.87
C LYS A 198 -3.83 17.92 11.48
N TYR A 199 -4.98 17.31 11.79
CA TYR A 199 -5.02 15.95 12.33
C TYR A 199 -4.36 14.95 11.37
N ILE A 200 -4.68 15.01 10.07
CA ILE A 200 -4.07 14.14 9.06
C ILE A 200 -2.55 14.34 9.04
N LEU A 201 -2.06 15.59 8.98
CA LEU A 201 -0.62 15.87 8.99
C LEU A 201 0.08 15.41 10.29
N ASP A 202 -0.58 15.55 11.43
CA ASP A 202 -0.03 15.18 12.73
C ASP A 202 0.05 13.65 12.93
N HIS A 203 -0.90 12.90 12.36
CA HIS A 203 -1.01 11.44 12.55
C HIS A 203 -0.62 10.64 11.29
N PHE A 204 -0.22 11.31 10.20
CA PHE A 204 0.12 10.65 8.94
C PHE A 204 1.20 9.58 9.15
N ASP A 205 2.29 9.95 9.82
CA ASP A 205 3.44 9.06 10.03
C ASP A 205 3.07 7.85 10.89
N GLN A 206 2.27 8.07 11.94
CA GLN A 206 1.80 7.02 12.82
C GLN A 206 0.88 6.02 12.08
N LYS A 207 -0.16 6.51 11.38
CA LYS A 207 -1.15 5.66 10.72
C LYS A 207 -0.58 4.94 9.48
N THR A 208 0.38 5.57 8.80
CA THR A 208 1.05 4.98 7.63
C THR A 208 2.36 4.28 7.96
N TYR A 209 2.77 4.26 9.22
CA TYR A 209 4.08 3.78 9.67
C TYR A 209 5.27 4.42 8.94
N ARG A 210 5.11 5.63 8.41
CA ARG A 210 6.19 6.39 7.77
C ARG A 210 7.22 6.79 8.82
N ASN A 211 8.49 6.74 8.42
CA ASN A 211 9.68 6.96 9.25
C ASN A 211 9.90 5.93 10.36
N ASN A 212 8.97 4.99 10.55
CA ASN A 212 9.04 3.97 11.58
C ASN A 212 9.30 2.58 10.99
N LYS A 213 8.64 2.24 9.87
CA LYS A 213 8.70 0.88 9.30
C LYS A 213 9.10 0.89 7.84
N SER A 214 10.23 0.28 7.50
CA SER A 214 10.70 0.12 6.11
C SER A 214 10.69 -1.34 5.67
N PHE A 215 10.37 -1.60 4.40
CA PHE A 215 10.36 -2.95 3.84
C PHE A 215 10.75 -2.96 2.37
N LYS A 216 11.20 -4.12 1.89
CA LYS A 216 11.49 -4.31 0.46
C LYS A 216 10.18 -4.43 -0.33
N HIS A 217 10.06 -3.65 -1.39
CA HIS A 217 8.94 -3.67 -2.30
C HIS A 217 9.40 -3.61 -3.74
N SER A 218 8.68 -4.30 -4.63
CA SER A 218 8.93 -4.25 -6.06
C SER A 218 8.29 -3.00 -6.65
N ILE A 219 9.10 -2.02 -7.01
CA ILE A 219 8.63 -0.80 -7.68
C ILE A 219 8.86 -0.89 -9.19
N VAL A 220 8.09 -0.13 -9.97
CA VAL A 220 8.31 0.05 -11.41
C VAL A 220 9.22 1.26 -11.62
N SER A 221 10.46 1.06 -12.07
CA SER A 221 11.45 2.16 -12.22
C SER A 221 11.16 3.04 -13.45
N ASN A 222 10.62 2.46 -14.52
CA ASN A 222 10.41 3.12 -15.81
C ASN A 222 8.98 3.67 -16.00
N VAL A 223 8.38 4.24 -14.96
CA VAL A 223 6.99 4.76 -14.96
C VAL A 223 6.71 5.65 -16.18
N LYS A 224 7.60 6.61 -16.49
CA LYS A 224 7.40 7.55 -17.62
C LYS A 224 7.30 6.84 -18.96
N GLU A 225 8.13 5.83 -19.20
CA GLU A 225 8.13 5.04 -20.43
C GLU A 225 6.87 4.18 -20.52
N VAL A 226 6.49 3.55 -19.41
CA VAL A 226 5.30 2.69 -19.30
C VAL A 226 4.02 3.49 -19.54
N VAL A 227 3.92 4.70 -19.01
CA VAL A 227 2.74 5.57 -19.17
C VAL A 227 2.67 6.17 -20.58
N SER A 228 3.81 6.59 -21.16
CA SER A 228 3.84 7.21 -22.49
C SER A 228 3.73 6.22 -23.66
N ALA A 229 3.89 4.91 -23.40
CA ALA A 229 3.78 3.88 -24.41
C ALA A 229 2.37 3.79 -25.03
N ARG A 230 2.29 3.97 -26.36
CA ARG A 230 1.05 3.78 -27.12
C ARG A 230 0.61 2.31 -27.22
N ASP A 231 1.56 1.38 -27.23
CA ASP A 231 1.30 -0.08 -27.17
C ASP A 231 1.90 -0.63 -25.86
N ARG A 232 1.01 -1.06 -24.97
CA ARG A 232 1.28 -1.50 -23.59
C ARG A 232 2.14 -2.77 -23.52
N ASN A 233 2.30 -3.48 -24.64
CA ASN A 233 3.12 -4.69 -24.72
C ASN A 233 4.55 -4.43 -25.22
N LEU A 234 4.84 -3.22 -25.74
CA LEU A 234 6.17 -2.86 -26.23
C LEU A 234 7.12 -2.44 -25.10
N VAL A 235 6.61 -1.77 -24.06
CA VAL A 235 7.41 -1.36 -22.90
C VAL A 235 7.05 -2.26 -21.73
N LYS A 236 8.02 -3.09 -21.30
CA LYS A 236 7.87 -3.89 -20.09
C LYS A 236 8.17 -3.02 -18.87
N GLU A 237 7.40 -3.22 -17.81
CA GLU A 237 7.74 -2.68 -16.49
C GLU A 237 9.09 -3.24 -16.07
N ASP A 238 10.05 -2.34 -15.84
CA ASP A 238 11.30 -2.68 -15.19
C ASP A 238 11.07 -2.69 -13.69
N LYS A 239 10.91 -3.90 -13.14
CA LYS A 239 10.63 -4.12 -11.73
C LYS A 239 11.93 -4.22 -10.95
N GLN A 240 12.12 -3.29 -10.03
CA GLN A 240 13.29 -3.25 -9.15
C GLN A 240 12.85 -3.37 -7.70
N SER A 241 13.58 -4.15 -6.93
CA SER A 241 13.36 -4.27 -5.49
C SER A 241 14.00 -3.07 -4.79
N ASN A 242 13.20 -2.17 -4.25
CA ASN A 242 13.66 -1.05 -3.45
C ASN A 242 13.11 -1.12 -2.02
N TYR A 243 13.80 -0.47 -1.09
CA TYR A 243 13.25 -0.25 0.24
C TYR A 243 12.27 0.92 0.20
N VAL A 244 11.10 0.70 0.78
CA VAL A 244 10.02 1.68 0.88
C VAL A 244 9.75 1.94 2.36
N ASN A 245 9.63 3.21 2.72
CA ASN A 245 9.45 3.67 4.10
C ASN A 245 7.95 3.94 4.40
N GLY A 246 7.31 3.00 5.08
CA GLY A 246 5.90 3.02 5.47
C GLY A 246 4.94 2.63 4.35
N PHE A 247 3.70 3.10 4.46
CA PHE A 247 2.60 2.92 3.52
C PHE A 247 2.06 4.28 3.06
N ASN A 248 1.22 4.33 2.04
CA ASN A 248 0.56 5.57 1.64
C ASN A 248 -0.94 5.51 1.90
N SER A 249 -1.64 6.59 1.57
CA SER A 249 -3.05 6.76 1.92
C SER A 249 -3.88 7.47 0.85
N ILE A 250 -5.19 7.25 0.92
CA ILE A 250 -6.19 8.00 0.15
C ILE A 250 -7.01 8.84 1.12
N PHE A 251 -7.41 10.05 0.69
CA PHE A 251 -8.39 10.87 1.37
C PHE A 251 -9.63 11.05 0.51
N ALA A 252 -10.72 10.40 0.92
CA ALA A 252 -12.03 10.47 0.27
C ALA A 252 -12.84 11.63 0.84
N VAL A 253 -13.24 12.58 -0.02
CA VAL A 253 -14.00 13.78 0.36
C VAL A 253 -15.36 13.83 -0.32
N SER A 254 -16.34 14.53 0.26
CA SER A 254 -17.72 14.49 -0.21
C SER A 254 -17.94 15.07 -1.61
N SER A 255 -17.22 16.14 -1.97
CA SER A 255 -17.43 16.86 -3.23
C SER A 255 -16.15 17.48 -3.78
N ILE A 256 -16.23 17.95 -5.03
CA ILE A 256 -15.14 18.67 -5.70
C ILE A 256 -14.78 19.95 -4.92
N GLU A 257 -15.76 20.67 -4.37
CA GLU A 257 -15.52 21.86 -3.55
C GLU A 257 -14.75 21.52 -2.26
N ALA A 258 -15.13 20.45 -1.56
CA ALA A 258 -14.37 19.99 -0.41
C ALA A 258 -12.93 19.62 -0.79
N ALA A 259 -12.73 18.95 -1.93
CA ALA A 259 -11.40 18.59 -2.43
C ALA A 259 -10.53 19.83 -2.68
N LYS A 260 -11.09 20.90 -3.26
CA LYS A 260 -10.40 22.19 -3.47
C LYS A 260 -9.97 22.81 -2.14
N LEU A 261 -10.89 22.87 -1.18
CA LEU A 261 -10.63 23.44 0.15
C LEU A 261 -9.52 22.69 0.88
N TYR A 262 -9.62 21.35 0.92
CA TYR A 262 -8.60 20.52 1.55
C TYR A 262 -7.24 20.65 0.87
N TYR A 263 -7.18 20.58 -0.47
CA TYR A 263 -5.91 20.69 -1.20
C TYR A 263 -5.19 22.03 -0.91
N ASN A 264 -5.94 23.14 -0.88
CA ASN A 264 -5.39 24.45 -0.54
C ASN A 264 -4.92 24.53 0.91
N GLU A 265 -5.69 23.98 1.86
CA GLU A 265 -5.34 23.99 3.27
C GLU A 265 -4.10 23.13 3.55
N PHE A 266 -3.95 21.97 2.90
CA PHE A 266 -2.72 21.18 2.94
C PHE A 266 -1.52 22.01 2.45
N LYS A 267 -1.63 22.68 1.29
CA LYS A 267 -0.54 23.51 0.76
C LYS A 267 -0.14 24.60 1.75
N LYS A 268 -1.12 25.23 2.41
CA LYS A 268 -0.88 26.26 3.43
C LYS A 268 -0.13 25.71 4.64
N GLN A 269 -0.65 24.66 5.29
CA GLN A 269 -0.03 24.11 6.51
C GLN A 269 1.33 23.47 6.25
N MET A 270 1.53 22.83 5.09
CA MET A 270 2.84 22.27 4.71
C MET A 270 3.88 23.37 4.41
N ALA A 271 3.46 24.55 3.93
CA ALA A 271 4.36 25.69 3.77
C ALA A 271 4.76 26.29 5.13
N GLU A 272 3.85 26.28 6.11
CA GLU A 272 4.12 26.71 7.49
C GLU A 272 5.03 25.72 8.24
N ASN A 273 4.93 24.42 7.96
CA ASN A 273 5.77 23.39 8.56
C ASN A 273 6.33 22.39 7.51
N PRO A 274 7.45 22.74 6.85
CA PRO A 274 8.06 21.90 5.83
C PRO A 274 8.51 20.52 6.30
N ALA A 275 8.72 20.32 7.61
CA ALA A 275 9.08 19.01 8.16
C ALA A 275 7.94 17.98 8.02
N LYS A 276 6.69 18.43 7.88
CA LYS A 276 5.51 17.60 7.65
C LYS A 276 5.07 17.58 6.18
N ALA A 277 5.93 18.01 5.26
CA ALA A 277 5.58 18.07 3.84
C ALA A 277 5.32 16.67 3.26
N LEU A 278 4.14 16.50 2.67
CA LEU A 278 3.71 15.28 1.99
C LEU A 278 3.68 15.51 0.47
N LYS A 279 3.93 14.45 -0.29
CA LYS A 279 3.66 14.42 -1.74
C LYS A 279 2.19 14.13 -1.96
N ILE A 280 1.41 15.18 -2.18
CA ILE A 280 -0.06 15.10 -2.34
C ILE A 280 -0.45 15.17 -3.82
N GLY A 281 -1.27 14.22 -4.27
CA GLY A 281 -1.98 14.25 -5.54
C GLY A 281 -3.46 14.59 -5.35
N LEU A 282 -4.10 15.11 -6.41
CA LEU A 282 -5.54 15.40 -6.45
C LEU A 282 -6.11 14.91 -7.77
N ILE A 283 -7.17 14.11 -7.71
CA ILE A 283 -7.85 13.65 -8.92
C ILE A 283 -9.36 13.54 -8.71
N TYR A 284 -10.09 14.10 -9.66
CA TYR A 284 -11.53 13.98 -9.81
C TYR A 284 -11.89 14.22 -11.28
N SER A 285 -13.05 13.71 -11.71
CA SER A 285 -13.67 13.98 -13.00
C SER A 285 -15.13 14.37 -12.79
N TYR A 286 -15.84 14.67 -13.89
CA TYR A 286 -17.26 14.99 -13.78
C TYR A 286 -18.07 13.70 -13.55
N GLY A 287 -18.54 13.53 -12.32
CA GLY A 287 -19.74 12.76 -12.01
C GLY A 287 -20.87 13.76 -11.76
N ALA A 288 -22.11 13.43 -12.13
CA ALA A 288 -23.25 14.19 -11.66
C ALA A 288 -23.27 14.07 -10.12
N ASN A 289 -22.82 15.10 -9.41
CA ASN A 289 -22.91 15.23 -7.95
C ASN A 289 -24.38 15.48 -7.57
N GLU A 290 -25.31 14.65 -8.04
CA GLU A 290 -26.66 14.61 -7.48
C GLU A 290 -26.61 13.70 -6.26
N GLU A 291 -27.33 14.08 -5.20
CA GLU A 291 -27.34 13.43 -3.89
C GLU A 291 -27.07 11.92 -3.94
N GLU A 292 -26.10 11.45 -3.12
CA GLU A 292 -25.80 10.03 -2.81
C GLU A 292 -27.06 9.33 -2.28
N THR A 293 -27.99 9.05 -3.18
CA THR A 293 -29.37 8.71 -2.84
C THR A 293 -29.47 7.26 -2.36
N ASP A 294 -28.43 6.44 -2.61
CA ASP A 294 -28.49 4.99 -2.43
C ASP A 294 -27.16 4.34 -1.95
N GLY A 295 -26.20 5.12 -1.46
CA GLY A 295 -24.88 4.61 -1.05
C GLY A 295 -23.99 4.09 -2.18
N ILE A 296 -24.35 4.45 -3.41
CA ILE A 296 -23.55 4.29 -4.62
C ILE A 296 -22.64 5.51 -4.72
N LEU A 297 -21.36 5.30 -5.02
CA LEU A 297 -20.46 6.38 -5.39
C LEU A 297 -20.78 6.83 -6.82
N ASP A 298 -21.07 8.12 -7.01
CA ASP A 298 -21.44 8.65 -8.32
C ASP A 298 -20.38 8.38 -9.40
N GLU A 299 -20.88 8.18 -10.62
CA GLU A 299 -20.10 7.67 -11.73
C GLU A 299 -19.15 8.72 -12.32
N GLU A 300 -17.91 8.75 -11.82
CA GLU A 300 -16.83 9.52 -12.43
C GLU A 300 -16.22 8.78 -13.64
N VAL A 301 -16.09 9.44 -14.79
CA VAL A 301 -15.51 8.86 -16.01
C VAL A 301 -14.01 9.21 -16.08
N PRO A 302 -13.09 8.23 -15.97
CA PRO A 302 -11.65 8.49 -15.87
C PRO A 302 -11.00 9.23 -17.05
N ASP A 303 -11.69 9.35 -18.18
CA ASP A 303 -11.15 9.92 -19.42
C ASP A 303 -11.90 11.17 -19.90
N ASP A 304 -12.86 11.70 -19.11
CA ASP A 304 -13.69 12.83 -19.52
C ASP A 304 -13.78 13.94 -18.45
N THR A 305 -12.97 14.98 -18.66
CA THR A 305 -13.00 16.24 -17.90
C THR A 305 -13.81 17.32 -18.62
N THR A 306 -14.37 17.03 -19.79
CA THR A 306 -15.06 18.03 -20.63
C THR A 306 -16.38 18.51 -20.05
N SER A 307 -16.96 17.72 -19.17
CA SER A 307 -18.20 18.06 -18.47
C SER A 307 -18.00 18.82 -17.16
N LEU A 308 -16.75 19.00 -16.69
CA LEU A 308 -16.48 19.84 -15.51
C LEU A 308 -16.80 21.31 -15.79
N ASP A 309 -17.30 22.02 -14.77
CA ASP A 309 -17.40 23.48 -14.84
C ASP A 309 -15.99 24.10 -14.93
N GLN A 310 -15.92 25.32 -15.46
CA GLN A 310 -14.67 26.00 -15.75
C GLN A 310 -13.80 26.16 -14.48
N SER A 311 -14.40 26.49 -13.33
CA SER A 311 -13.67 26.69 -12.08
C SER A 311 -13.04 25.37 -11.60
N SER A 312 -13.80 24.27 -11.63
CA SER A 312 -13.31 22.94 -11.24
C SER A 312 -12.22 22.42 -12.17
N ARG A 313 -12.33 22.69 -13.47
CA ARG A 313 -11.29 22.32 -14.44
C ARG A 313 -10.02 23.13 -14.25
N ASP A 314 -10.13 24.44 -14.07
CA ASP A 314 -8.98 25.33 -13.87
C ASP A 314 -8.22 24.97 -12.58
N PHE A 315 -8.93 24.61 -11.52
CA PHE A 315 -8.32 24.14 -10.28
C PHE A 315 -7.58 22.82 -10.49
N LEU A 316 -8.20 21.86 -11.17
CA LEU A 316 -7.57 20.56 -11.48
C LEU A 316 -6.32 20.75 -12.34
N GLU A 317 -6.36 21.64 -13.34
CA GLU A 317 -5.20 22.00 -14.15
C GLU A 317 -4.07 22.61 -13.30
N GLY A 318 -4.42 23.42 -12.29
CA GLY A 318 -3.47 23.92 -11.28
C GLY A 318 -2.82 22.80 -10.47
N ALA A 319 -3.61 21.86 -9.96
CA ALA A 319 -3.09 20.70 -9.22
C ALA A 319 -2.23 19.77 -10.10
N ILE A 320 -2.60 19.57 -11.37
CA ILE A 320 -1.80 18.82 -12.34
C ILE A 320 -0.47 19.53 -12.63
N LYS A 321 -0.44 20.87 -12.64
CA LYS A 321 0.83 21.62 -12.76
C LYS A 321 1.73 21.42 -11.56
N ASP A 322 1.18 21.46 -10.34
CA ASP A 322 1.95 21.14 -9.12
C ASP A 322 2.53 19.71 -9.21
N TYR A 323 1.72 18.75 -9.65
CA TYR A 323 2.14 17.37 -9.87
C TYR A 323 3.25 17.25 -10.93
N ASN A 324 3.10 17.95 -12.05
CA ASN A 324 4.10 17.98 -13.11
C ASN A 324 5.44 18.55 -12.62
N ALA A 325 5.41 19.56 -11.76
CA ALA A 325 6.62 20.08 -11.12
C ALA A 325 7.26 19.03 -10.18
N MET A 326 6.43 18.32 -9.41
CA MET A 326 6.89 17.30 -8.45
C MET A 326 7.57 16.11 -9.12
N PHE A 327 7.08 15.64 -10.27
CA PHE A 327 7.56 14.42 -10.94
C PHE A 327 8.25 14.66 -12.28
N SER A 328 8.41 15.93 -12.67
CA SER A 328 8.95 16.33 -13.98
C SER A 328 8.19 15.66 -15.14
N THR A 329 6.86 15.83 -15.15
CA THR A 329 5.93 15.31 -16.17
C THR A 329 5.24 16.46 -16.92
N ASN A 330 4.35 16.16 -17.89
CA ASN A 330 3.68 17.18 -18.71
C ASN A 330 2.24 16.77 -19.07
N TYR A 331 1.44 16.47 -18.05
CA TYR A 331 0.01 16.18 -18.19
C TYR A 331 -0.84 17.46 -18.15
N ASP A 332 -2.07 17.37 -18.65
CA ASP A 332 -3.09 18.42 -18.58
C ASP A 332 -4.50 17.77 -18.54
N THR A 333 -5.54 18.60 -18.50
CA THR A 333 -6.93 18.14 -18.48
C THR A 333 -7.48 17.70 -19.85
N SER A 334 -6.69 17.56 -20.92
CA SER A 334 -7.16 16.99 -22.19
C SER A 334 -7.36 15.47 -22.08
N SER A 335 -8.34 14.89 -22.78
CA SER A 335 -8.72 13.47 -22.61
C SER A 335 -7.54 12.48 -22.69
N ASP A 336 -6.66 12.64 -23.70
CA ASP A 336 -5.51 11.74 -23.88
C ASP A 336 -4.46 11.88 -22.77
N LYS A 337 -4.19 13.11 -22.31
CA LYS A 337 -3.18 13.37 -21.27
C LYS A 337 -3.71 13.13 -19.88
N PHE A 338 -4.98 13.40 -19.62
CA PHE A 338 -5.64 13.09 -18.36
C PHE A 338 -5.69 11.58 -18.12
N GLN A 339 -5.93 10.79 -19.17
CA GLN A 339 -5.82 9.33 -19.06
C GLN A 339 -4.39 8.90 -18.66
N ASN A 340 -3.37 9.55 -19.23
CA ASN A 340 -1.97 9.26 -18.86
C ASN A 340 -1.62 9.75 -17.45
N TYR A 341 -2.21 10.87 -17.02
CA TYR A 341 -2.13 11.34 -15.64
C TYR A 341 -2.72 10.30 -14.67
N TYR A 342 -3.93 9.80 -14.93
CA TYR A 342 -4.56 8.75 -14.13
C TYR A 342 -3.67 7.51 -13.98
N LYS A 343 -3.05 7.05 -15.08
CA LYS A 343 -2.12 5.90 -15.07
C LYS A 343 -0.87 6.20 -14.25
N ASP A 344 -0.27 7.38 -14.43
CA ASP A 344 0.94 7.78 -13.71
C ASP A 344 0.65 7.89 -12.21
N VAL A 345 -0.45 8.54 -11.81
CA VAL A 345 -0.92 8.59 -10.42
C VAL A 345 -1.11 7.19 -9.84
N SER A 346 -1.78 6.29 -10.58
CA SER A 346 -1.99 4.91 -10.15
C SER A 346 -0.67 4.17 -9.90
N LEU A 347 0.28 4.26 -10.82
CA LEU A 347 1.60 3.62 -10.68
C LEU A 347 2.42 4.24 -9.54
N ARG A 348 2.39 5.56 -9.39
CA ARG A 348 3.11 6.27 -8.31
C ARG A 348 2.52 5.99 -6.93
N MET A 349 1.21 5.80 -6.84
CA MET A 349 0.58 5.29 -5.62
C MET A 349 1.05 3.87 -5.32
N LYS A 350 1.09 2.95 -6.29
CA LYS A 350 1.61 1.59 -6.06
C LYS A 350 3.09 1.60 -5.64
N ASN A 351 3.92 2.42 -6.31
CA ASN A 351 5.35 2.60 -6.00
C ASN A 351 5.60 3.34 -4.67
N LYS A 352 4.58 3.95 -4.06
CA LYS A 352 4.69 4.84 -2.91
C LYS A 352 5.64 6.04 -3.16
N GLU A 353 5.55 6.58 -4.37
CA GLU A 353 6.15 7.88 -4.71
C GLU A 353 5.22 9.05 -4.35
N LEU A 354 3.92 8.76 -4.22
CA LEU A 354 2.88 9.64 -3.66
C LEU A 354 2.49 9.17 -2.26
N ASP A 355 2.38 10.14 -1.35
CA ASP A 355 2.07 9.89 0.06
C ASP A 355 0.55 9.91 0.33
N LEU A 356 -0.14 10.88 -0.26
CA LEU A 356 -1.58 11.09 -0.08
C LEU A 356 -2.24 11.41 -1.42
N LEU A 357 -3.34 10.74 -1.72
CA LEU A 357 -4.18 11.06 -2.88
C LEU A 357 -5.57 11.53 -2.42
N ILE A 358 -5.91 12.78 -2.72
CA ILE A 358 -7.25 13.33 -2.48
C ILE A 358 -8.16 12.94 -3.64
N VAL A 359 -9.29 12.31 -3.31
CA VAL A 359 -10.27 11.80 -4.29
C VAL A 359 -11.69 12.12 -3.87
N VAL A 360 -12.59 12.23 -4.84
CA VAL A 360 -14.05 12.26 -4.60
C VAL A 360 -14.61 10.84 -4.71
N ASN A 361 -14.73 10.27 -5.92
CA ASN A 361 -15.15 8.88 -6.12
C ASN A 361 -14.08 8.00 -6.79
N MET A 362 -13.11 8.59 -7.50
CA MET A 362 -12.05 7.82 -8.18
C MET A 362 -11.14 7.07 -7.19
N PHE A 363 -10.61 5.92 -7.61
CA PHE A 363 -9.74 5.04 -6.80
C PHE A 363 -10.42 4.38 -5.58
N LEU A 364 -11.69 4.67 -5.30
CA LEU A 364 -12.47 3.99 -4.25
C LEU A 364 -13.04 2.64 -4.73
N THR A 365 -13.17 2.46 -6.05
CA THR A 365 -13.42 1.17 -6.70
C THR A 365 -12.31 0.86 -7.70
N GLY A 366 -12.11 -0.43 -8.02
CA GLY A 366 -11.14 -0.88 -9.03
C GLY A 366 -9.64 -0.80 -8.66
N PHE A 367 -9.19 0.23 -7.94
CA PHE A 367 -7.77 0.44 -7.67
C PHE A 367 -7.20 -0.56 -6.66
N ASP A 368 -6.14 -1.28 -7.05
CA ASP A 368 -5.49 -2.27 -6.18
C ASP A 368 -4.03 -1.88 -5.86
N ALA A 369 -3.72 -1.68 -4.58
CA ALA A 369 -2.37 -1.39 -4.10
C ALA A 369 -2.10 -2.07 -2.74
N THR A 370 -1.12 -2.97 -2.69
CA THR A 370 -0.71 -3.64 -1.45
C THR A 370 -0.02 -2.68 -0.47
N THR A 371 0.62 -1.61 -0.97
CA THR A 371 1.31 -0.54 -0.24
C THR A 371 0.39 0.55 0.32
N LEU A 372 -0.92 0.49 0.04
CA LEU A 372 -1.91 1.39 0.62
C LEU A 372 -2.50 0.77 1.89
N ASN A 373 -2.32 1.41 3.03
CA ASN A 373 -2.85 0.91 4.30
C ASN A 373 -3.90 1.81 4.94
N THR A 374 -3.97 3.10 4.58
CA THR A 374 -4.82 4.08 5.29
C THR A 374 -5.80 4.77 4.34
N LEU A 375 -7.06 4.84 4.76
CA LEU A 375 -8.12 5.61 4.12
C LEU A 375 -8.66 6.64 5.11
N TRP A 376 -8.47 7.91 4.78
CA TRP A 376 -9.10 9.04 5.45
C TRP A 376 -10.46 9.32 4.81
N VAL A 377 -11.51 9.51 5.60
CA VAL A 377 -12.88 9.63 5.10
C VAL A 377 -13.55 10.88 5.66
N ASP A 378 -13.80 11.87 4.79
CA ASP A 378 -14.73 12.97 5.03
C ASP A 378 -15.86 12.95 3.98
N LYS A 379 -16.51 11.80 3.85
CA LYS A 379 -17.57 11.50 2.88
C LYS A 379 -18.65 10.63 3.53
N ASN A 380 -19.91 10.77 3.10
CA ASN A 380 -21.03 10.00 3.63
C ASN A 380 -21.12 8.62 2.97
N LEU A 381 -20.11 7.77 3.17
CA LEU A 381 -20.13 6.41 2.66
C LEU A 381 -21.28 5.60 3.29
N LYS A 382 -22.02 4.86 2.46
CA LYS A 382 -23.13 3.98 2.88
C LYS A 382 -23.01 2.63 2.18
N MET A 383 -23.51 1.57 2.83
CA MET A 383 -23.71 0.24 2.23
C MET A 383 -22.50 -0.29 1.43
N HIS A 384 -22.67 -0.53 0.13
CA HIS A 384 -21.66 -1.15 -0.73
C HIS A 384 -20.49 -0.20 -1.02
N GLY A 385 -20.74 1.10 -1.24
CA GLY A 385 -19.67 2.08 -1.44
C GLY A 385 -18.73 2.17 -0.25
N LEU A 386 -19.26 1.98 0.97
CA LEU A 386 -18.46 1.90 2.20
C LEU A 386 -17.50 0.71 2.18
N ILE A 387 -18.00 -0.51 1.96
CA ILE A 387 -17.16 -1.72 1.95
C ILE A 387 -16.13 -1.70 0.82
N GLN A 388 -16.49 -1.19 -0.36
CA GLN A 388 -15.57 -1.07 -1.50
C GLN A 388 -14.40 -0.15 -1.21
N ALA A 389 -14.70 1.03 -0.66
CA ALA A 389 -13.71 2.02 -0.27
C ALA A 389 -12.81 1.46 0.84
N PHE A 390 -13.38 0.86 1.89
CA PHE A 390 -12.59 0.29 2.99
C PHE A 390 -11.67 -0.82 2.48
N SER A 391 -12.17 -1.69 1.60
CA SER A 391 -11.41 -2.79 1.00
C SER A 391 -10.23 -2.35 0.12
N ARG A 392 -10.02 -1.05 -0.12
CA ARG A 392 -8.77 -0.57 -0.72
C ARG A 392 -7.57 -0.75 0.22
N THR A 393 -7.80 -0.80 1.52
CA THR A 393 -6.74 -0.82 2.54
C THR A 393 -6.35 -2.22 3.01
N ASN A 394 -7.19 -3.24 2.79
CA ASN A 394 -7.04 -4.57 3.42
C ASN A 394 -6.28 -5.62 2.59
N ARG A 395 -5.59 -5.21 1.52
CA ARG A 395 -4.74 -6.12 0.77
C ARG A 395 -3.52 -6.55 1.58
N ILE A 396 -3.25 -7.85 1.62
CA ILE A 396 -2.08 -8.42 2.28
C ILE A 396 -0.82 -7.99 1.53
N LEU A 397 0.21 -7.64 2.30
CA LEU A 397 1.53 -7.40 1.76
C LEU A 397 2.56 -8.26 2.48
N ASN A 398 2.65 -8.08 3.80
CA ASN A 398 3.74 -8.57 4.62
C ASN A 398 3.35 -8.50 6.12
N SER A 399 4.17 -8.98 7.05
CA SER A 399 3.81 -9.06 8.48
C SER A 399 3.66 -7.69 9.15
N ILE A 400 4.17 -6.63 8.51
CA ILE A 400 4.08 -5.24 8.97
C ILE A 400 2.63 -4.73 8.89
N LYS A 401 1.96 -5.06 7.78
CA LYS A 401 0.60 -4.62 7.50
C LYS A 401 -0.41 -5.61 8.07
N THR A 402 -0.90 -5.32 9.27
CA THR A 402 -1.81 -6.21 10.00
C THR A 402 -3.30 -5.94 9.73
N PHE A 403 -3.66 -4.75 9.27
CA PHE A 403 -5.04 -4.33 9.00
C PHE A 403 -5.08 -3.13 8.04
N GLY A 404 -6.26 -2.85 7.53
CA GLY A 404 -6.59 -1.60 6.86
C GLY A 404 -7.00 -0.52 7.86
N ASN A 405 -6.32 0.62 7.88
CA ASN A 405 -6.64 1.78 8.70
C ASN A 405 -7.72 2.64 8.03
N ILE A 406 -8.84 2.83 8.70
CA ILE A 406 -9.91 3.73 8.28
C ILE A 406 -10.07 4.82 9.35
N VAL A 407 -9.94 6.08 8.96
CA VAL A 407 -10.13 7.22 9.85
C VAL A 407 -11.27 8.08 9.33
N CYS A 408 -12.38 8.08 10.04
CA CYS A 408 -13.62 8.76 9.66
C CYS A 408 -13.76 10.08 10.41
N PHE A 409 -13.91 11.19 9.68
CA PHE A 409 -14.18 12.52 10.23
C PHE A 409 -15.69 12.84 10.34
N ARG A 410 -16.52 11.84 10.00
CA ARG A 410 -17.98 11.84 10.14
C ARG A 410 -18.38 10.61 10.95
N ASN A 411 -19.51 10.70 11.66
CA ASN A 411 -20.04 9.54 12.36
C ASN A 411 -20.64 8.54 11.35
N LEU A 412 -19.87 7.51 11.01
CA LEU A 412 -20.28 6.43 10.09
C LEU A 412 -20.43 5.09 10.83
N GLN A 413 -20.44 5.06 12.16
CA GLN A 413 -20.44 3.82 12.94
C GLN A 413 -21.64 2.93 12.61
N LYS A 414 -22.86 3.46 12.80
CA LYS A 414 -24.10 2.75 12.48
C LYS A 414 -24.12 2.25 11.02
N LYS A 415 -23.68 3.09 10.08
CA LYS A 415 -23.59 2.76 8.64
C LYS A 415 -22.57 1.67 8.34
N THR A 416 -21.49 1.60 9.11
CA THR A 416 -20.44 0.57 9.01
C THR A 416 -20.98 -0.76 9.52
N ASP A 417 -21.62 -0.77 10.69
CA ASP A 417 -22.20 -1.97 11.30
C ASP A 417 -23.31 -2.57 10.42
N GLU A 418 -24.16 -1.73 9.84
CA GLU A 418 -25.20 -2.12 8.89
C GLU A 418 -24.61 -2.74 7.62
N ALA A 419 -23.57 -2.13 7.05
CA ALA A 419 -22.92 -2.64 5.84
C ALA A 419 -22.24 -3.99 6.09
N ILE A 420 -21.52 -4.14 7.20
CA ILE A 420 -20.85 -5.40 7.55
C ILE A 420 -21.86 -6.52 7.80
N SER A 421 -22.95 -6.21 8.52
CA SER A 421 -24.04 -7.17 8.77
C SER A 421 -24.70 -7.66 7.47
N LEU A 422 -24.72 -6.82 6.43
CA LEU A 422 -25.33 -7.13 5.15
C LEU A 422 -24.43 -8.00 4.24
N PHE A 423 -23.12 -7.76 4.23
CA PHE A 423 -22.19 -8.43 3.30
C PHE A 423 -21.33 -9.55 3.93
N GLY A 424 -21.29 -9.63 5.26
CA GLY A 424 -20.70 -10.75 6.01
C GLY A 424 -21.79 -11.69 6.49
N ASP A 425 -22.04 -11.66 7.80
CA ASP A 425 -23.09 -12.39 8.51
C ASP A 425 -23.42 -11.58 9.78
N LYS A 426 -24.55 -11.80 10.46
CA LYS A 426 -24.92 -10.97 11.64
C LYS A 426 -23.92 -11.06 12.81
N ASN A 427 -23.16 -12.14 12.86
CA ASN A 427 -22.10 -12.41 13.85
C ASN A 427 -20.70 -12.01 13.34
N ALA A 428 -20.61 -11.28 12.22
CA ALA A 428 -19.35 -10.97 11.55
C ALA A 428 -18.66 -9.70 12.07
N GLY A 429 -19.37 -8.85 12.82
CA GLY A 429 -18.87 -7.53 13.23
C GLY A 429 -17.51 -7.61 13.92
N GLY A 430 -17.32 -8.58 14.83
CA GLY A 430 -16.07 -8.75 15.57
C GLY A 430 -14.92 -9.41 14.79
N ILE A 431 -15.18 -9.98 13.61
CA ILE A 431 -14.15 -10.59 12.74
C ILE A 431 -13.66 -9.56 11.72
N VAL A 432 -14.58 -8.75 11.19
CA VAL A 432 -14.29 -7.76 10.15
C VAL A 432 -13.65 -6.50 10.75
N LEU A 433 -14.14 -6.06 11.90
CA LEU A 433 -13.60 -4.91 12.62
C LEU A 433 -12.69 -5.37 13.75
N LEU A 434 -11.53 -4.74 13.86
CA LEU A 434 -10.66 -4.90 15.00
C LEU A 434 -11.34 -4.39 16.27
N LYS A 435 -11.11 -5.14 17.35
CA LYS A 435 -11.54 -4.78 18.71
C LYS A 435 -10.80 -3.58 19.27
N GLY A 436 -11.24 -3.09 20.42
CA GLY A 436 -10.64 -1.93 21.07
C GLY A 436 -9.25 -2.22 21.64
N PHE A 437 -8.53 -1.16 22.01
CA PHE A 437 -7.22 -1.25 22.66
C PHE A 437 -7.24 -2.20 23.86
N LYS A 438 -8.24 -2.04 24.75
CA LYS A 438 -8.38 -2.82 25.98
C LYS A 438 -8.47 -4.33 25.71
N ASP A 439 -9.21 -4.73 24.68
CA ASP A 439 -9.39 -6.14 24.32
C ASP A 439 -8.06 -6.78 23.89
N TYR A 440 -7.25 -6.08 23.10
CA TYR A 440 -5.92 -6.57 22.70
C TYR A 440 -4.87 -6.47 23.80
N TYR A 441 -5.01 -5.49 24.70
CA TYR A 441 -4.08 -5.28 25.79
C TYR A 441 -4.29 -6.29 26.92
N GLU A 442 -5.54 -6.48 27.37
CA GLU A 442 -5.90 -7.34 28.50
C GLU A 442 -6.33 -8.76 28.09
N GLY A 443 -6.83 -8.94 26.86
CA GLY A 443 -7.42 -10.20 26.39
C GLY A 443 -8.95 -10.15 26.32
N TYR A 444 -9.57 -11.03 25.54
CA TYR A 444 -11.02 -11.04 25.35
C TYR A 444 -11.57 -12.44 25.07
N TYR A 445 -12.87 -12.62 25.29
CA TYR A 445 -13.62 -13.80 24.84
C TYR A 445 -14.32 -13.50 23.53
N ASP A 446 -14.16 -14.37 22.55
CA ASP A 446 -14.93 -14.27 21.31
C ASP A 446 -16.39 -14.74 21.50
N GLU A 447 -17.19 -14.61 20.44
CA GLU A 447 -18.60 -15.01 20.44
C GLU A 447 -18.80 -16.52 20.62
N LYS A 448 -17.74 -17.32 20.44
CA LYS A 448 -17.74 -18.78 20.67
C LYS A 448 -17.28 -19.13 22.10
N GLY A 449 -16.99 -18.13 22.93
CA GLY A 449 -16.49 -18.30 24.29
C GLY A 449 -15.02 -18.73 24.36
N ILE A 450 -14.27 -18.63 23.27
CA ILE A 450 -12.84 -18.92 23.24
C ILE A 450 -12.09 -17.68 23.76
N TYR A 451 -11.20 -17.90 24.73
CA TYR A 451 -10.33 -16.84 25.23
C TYR A 451 -9.18 -16.57 24.28
N HIS A 452 -9.03 -15.31 23.89
CA HIS A 452 -7.89 -14.80 23.14
C HIS A 452 -6.99 -14.02 24.10
N GLN A 453 -5.76 -14.49 24.26
CA GLN A 453 -4.76 -13.88 25.15
C GLN A 453 -4.44 -12.44 24.75
N GLY A 454 -4.37 -11.55 25.74
CA GLY A 454 -3.93 -10.17 25.56
C GLY A 454 -2.42 -10.01 25.63
N TYR A 455 -1.94 -8.81 25.29
CA TYR A 455 -0.53 -8.44 25.44
C TYR A 455 0.01 -8.64 26.86
N VAL A 456 -0.79 -8.32 27.88
CA VAL A 456 -0.43 -8.50 29.30
C VAL A 456 -0.12 -9.97 29.59
N ASP A 457 -0.99 -10.88 29.16
CA ASP A 457 -0.83 -12.32 29.37
C ASP A 457 0.43 -12.84 28.68
N MET A 458 0.63 -12.44 27.42
CA MET A 458 1.79 -12.87 26.63
C MET A 458 3.11 -12.40 27.27
N ILE A 459 3.17 -11.16 27.76
CA ILE A 459 4.37 -10.64 28.45
C ILE A 459 4.60 -11.34 29.79
N ASN A 460 3.54 -11.64 30.54
CA ASN A 460 3.65 -12.39 31.78
C ASN A 460 4.15 -13.82 31.53
N GLU A 461 3.65 -14.47 30.46
CA GLU A 461 4.12 -15.78 30.02
C GLU A 461 5.59 -15.72 29.58
N LEU A 462 5.98 -14.70 28.82
CA LEU A 462 7.36 -14.48 28.39
C LEU A 462 8.30 -14.36 29.59
N LYS A 463 7.98 -13.50 30.56
CA LYS A 463 8.80 -13.28 31.76
C LYS A 463 8.89 -14.52 32.65
N LYS A 464 7.79 -15.29 32.74
CA LYS A 464 7.72 -16.49 33.60
C LYS A 464 8.44 -17.69 32.99
N SER A 465 8.18 -17.97 31.72
CA SER A 465 8.66 -19.18 31.04
C SER A 465 10.04 -18.99 30.41
N PHE A 466 10.42 -17.75 30.09
CA PHE A 466 11.64 -17.42 29.35
C PHE A 466 12.40 -16.25 30.00
N SER A 467 12.84 -16.41 31.25
CA SER A 467 13.64 -15.36 31.91
C SER A 467 14.96 -15.08 31.18
N LEU A 468 15.34 -13.80 31.14
CA LEU A 468 16.63 -13.35 30.59
C LEU A 468 17.83 -13.80 31.45
N ASP A 469 17.61 -14.29 32.67
CA ASP A 469 18.68 -14.80 33.54
C ASP A 469 19.30 -16.11 33.02
N GLN A 470 18.58 -16.85 32.17
CA GLN A 470 19.09 -18.10 31.59
C GLN A 470 19.88 -17.82 30.31
N PRO A 471 21.12 -18.34 30.17
CA PRO A 471 21.99 -18.01 29.04
C PRO A 471 21.52 -18.57 27.69
N SER A 472 20.75 -19.66 27.66
CA SER A 472 20.16 -20.20 26.43
C SER A 472 18.93 -21.07 26.72
N PHE A 473 18.01 -21.16 25.76
CA PHE A 473 16.85 -22.04 25.86
C PHE A 473 17.26 -23.48 25.53
N VAL A 474 17.28 -24.35 26.54
CA VAL A 474 17.67 -25.75 26.36
C VAL A 474 16.46 -26.56 25.86
N GLY A 475 16.64 -27.24 24.71
CA GLY A 475 15.67 -28.15 24.11
C GLY A 475 14.85 -27.54 22.97
N GLU A 476 14.71 -28.27 21.86
CA GLU A 476 14.03 -27.83 20.63
C GLU A 476 12.58 -27.37 20.90
N LYS A 477 11.87 -28.07 21.80
CA LYS A 477 10.51 -27.71 22.20
C LYS A 477 10.42 -26.31 22.81
N ASN A 478 11.30 -25.99 23.76
CA ASN A 478 11.33 -24.68 24.41
C ASN A 478 11.72 -23.57 23.41
N GLN A 479 12.61 -23.87 22.46
CA GLN A 479 12.95 -22.94 21.37
C GLN A 479 11.72 -22.65 20.50
N LYS A 480 10.96 -23.67 20.08
CA LYS A 480 9.73 -23.49 19.29
C LYS A 480 8.66 -22.70 20.05
N GLU A 481 8.45 -23.02 21.32
CA GLU A 481 7.50 -22.30 22.18
C GLU A 481 7.89 -20.82 22.34
N PHE A 482 9.17 -20.53 22.56
CA PHE A 482 9.68 -19.15 22.57
C PHE A 482 9.47 -18.45 21.22
N ILE A 483 9.80 -19.10 20.10
CA ILE A 483 9.65 -18.51 18.76
C ILE A 483 8.17 -18.21 18.46
N ALA A 484 7.27 -19.11 18.83
CA ALA A 484 5.84 -18.91 18.66
C ALA A 484 5.31 -17.76 19.53
N LEU A 485 5.64 -17.75 20.83
CA LEU A 485 5.21 -16.74 21.78
C LEU A 485 5.79 -15.36 21.45
N PHE A 486 7.10 -15.26 21.26
CA PHE A 486 7.74 -13.98 20.96
C PHE A 486 7.32 -13.45 19.59
N GLY A 487 7.13 -14.33 18.59
CA GLY A 487 6.52 -13.95 17.31
C GLY A 487 5.11 -13.38 17.47
N ALA A 488 4.28 -13.97 18.35
CA ALA A 488 2.96 -13.44 18.69
C ALA A 488 3.05 -12.07 19.39
N ILE A 489 4.00 -11.89 20.31
CA ILE A 489 4.26 -10.61 20.99
C ILE A 489 4.68 -9.53 19.97
N LEU A 490 5.54 -9.85 19.01
CA LEU A 490 5.93 -8.91 17.95
C LEU A 490 4.71 -8.47 17.14
N ARG A 491 3.84 -9.40 16.73
CA ARG A 491 2.59 -9.08 16.01
C ARG A 491 1.64 -8.25 16.87
N MET A 492 1.46 -8.61 18.14
CA MET A 492 0.58 -7.89 19.07
C MET A 492 1.08 -6.48 19.31
N ARG A 493 2.39 -6.30 19.52
CA ARG A 493 3.00 -4.97 19.68
C ARG A 493 2.89 -4.14 18.40
N ASN A 494 3.05 -4.75 17.23
CA ASN A 494 2.85 -4.09 15.93
C ASN A 494 1.40 -3.60 15.75
N LEU A 495 0.42 -4.39 16.20
CA LEU A 495 -0.99 -4.02 16.23
C LEU A 495 -1.24 -2.87 17.23
N LEU A 496 -0.78 -3.03 18.47
CA LEU A 496 -0.96 -2.05 19.54
C LEU A 496 -0.30 -0.71 19.24
N SER A 497 0.82 -0.68 18.52
CA SER A 497 1.52 0.56 18.14
C SER A 497 0.68 1.51 17.26
N SER A 498 -0.45 1.04 16.73
CA SER A 498 -1.38 1.90 15.99
C SER A 498 -2.36 2.63 16.89
N PHE A 499 -2.56 2.18 18.14
CA PHE A 499 -3.46 2.79 19.12
C PHE A 499 -2.74 3.90 19.86
N ASP A 500 -3.40 5.06 20.00
CA ASP A 500 -2.82 6.23 20.66
C ASP A 500 -2.56 5.92 22.15
N ASP A 501 -3.39 5.09 22.76
CA ASP A 501 -3.27 4.65 24.15
C ASP A 501 -2.07 3.73 24.44
N PHE A 502 -1.42 3.14 23.42
CA PHE A 502 -0.34 2.17 23.68
C PHE A 502 0.96 2.84 24.12
N SER A 503 1.22 4.06 23.63
CA SER A 503 2.45 4.80 23.95
C SER A 503 2.56 5.05 25.46
N GLY A 504 3.62 4.53 26.09
CA GLY A 504 3.84 4.64 27.53
C GLY A 504 3.19 3.53 28.36
N ASN A 505 2.47 2.61 27.75
CA ASN A 505 1.86 1.43 28.38
C ASN A 505 2.64 0.13 28.04
N GLU A 506 3.91 0.22 27.66
CA GLU A 506 4.75 -0.95 27.42
C GLU A 506 5.13 -1.67 28.74
N LEU A 507 4.78 -2.96 28.86
CA LEU A 507 5.07 -3.78 30.05
C LEU A 507 6.49 -4.35 30.11
N ILE A 508 7.26 -4.21 29.03
CA ILE A 508 8.64 -4.67 28.92
C ILE A 508 9.53 -3.46 28.65
N SER A 509 10.65 -3.38 29.36
CA SER A 509 11.61 -2.29 29.12
C SER A 509 12.18 -2.41 27.70
N GLU A 510 12.58 -1.28 27.11
CA GLU A 510 13.23 -1.31 25.80
C GLU A 510 14.46 -2.21 25.80
N ARG A 511 15.26 -2.20 26.89
CA ARG A 511 16.43 -3.06 27.06
C ARG A 511 16.07 -4.54 26.99
N ASP A 512 15.13 -4.98 27.83
CA ASP A 512 14.75 -6.40 27.88
C ASP A 512 14.15 -6.87 26.56
N PHE A 513 13.36 -6.00 25.91
CA PHE A 513 12.80 -6.31 24.61
C PHE A 513 13.87 -6.51 23.54
N GLN A 514 14.92 -5.68 23.54
CA GLN A 514 16.08 -5.85 22.65
C GLN A 514 16.81 -7.16 22.93
N ASP A 515 16.99 -7.53 24.20
CA ASP A 515 17.62 -8.80 24.57
C ASP A 515 16.81 -10.01 24.05
N TYR A 516 15.48 -9.96 24.13
CA TYR A 516 14.63 -11.00 23.53
C TYR A 516 14.69 -11.00 21.99
N CYS A 517 14.74 -9.82 21.35
CA CYS A 517 14.96 -9.72 19.91
C CYS A 517 16.29 -10.39 19.50
N GLY A 518 17.36 -10.15 20.26
CA GLY A 518 18.66 -10.79 20.06
C GLY A 518 18.55 -12.32 20.12
N ARG A 519 17.95 -12.86 21.18
CA ARG A 519 17.73 -14.32 21.31
C ARG A 519 16.92 -14.91 20.17
N TYR A 520 15.90 -14.20 19.71
CA TYR A 520 15.06 -14.64 18.60
C TYR A 520 15.85 -14.69 17.28
N LEU A 521 16.76 -13.74 17.05
CA LEU A 521 17.66 -13.73 15.90
C LEU A 521 18.73 -14.85 16.00
N ASP A 522 19.28 -15.09 17.18
CA ASP A 522 20.25 -16.17 17.42
C ASP A 522 19.63 -17.54 17.10
N LEU A 523 18.42 -17.80 17.61
CA LEU A 523 17.68 -19.02 17.30
C LEU A 523 17.42 -19.15 15.80
N LYS A 524 17.10 -18.06 15.11
CA LYS A 524 16.92 -18.12 13.65
C LYS A 524 18.20 -18.53 12.93
N GLU A 525 19.35 -18.00 13.32
CA GLU A 525 20.64 -18.40 12.74
C GLU A 525 20.95 -19.88 13.03
N GLU A 526 20.70 -20.35 14.26
CA GLU A 526 20.85 -21.75 14.66
C GLU A 526 19.98 -22.69 13.79
N TRP A 527 18.69 -22.37 13.64
CA TRP A 527 17.73 -23.16 12.87
C TRP A 527 18.01 -23.13 11.36
N LYS A 528 18.53 -22.01 10.84
CA LYS A 528 18.97 -21.88 9.45
C LYS A 528 20.22 -22.71 9.14
N ASN A 529 21.11 -22.89 10.10
CA ASN A 529 22.31 -23.72 9.92
C ASN A 529 21.95 -25.21 9.98
N LYS A 530 21.06 -25.62 10.90
CA LYS A 530 20.52 -27.00 10.97
C LYS A 530 19.86 -27.48 9.68
N THR A 531 19.21 -26.57 8.94
CA THR A 531 18.59 -26.88 7.63
C THR A 531 19.61 -27.01 6.49
N LYS A 532 20.80 -26.41 6.59
CA LYS A 532 21.87 -26.51 5.58
C LYS A 532 22.71 -27.77 5.73
N ASP A 533 22.88 -28.28 6.95
CA ASP A 533 23.71 -29.45 7.24
C ASP A 533 22.98 -30.79 7.02
N GLY A 534 21.76 -30.78 6.47
CA GLY A 534 21.05 -31.98 6.03
C GLY A 534 20.42 -32.82 7.15
N GLU A 535 20.47 -32.38 8.41
CA GLU A 535 19.95 -33.12 9.56
C GLU A 535 18.43 -32.92 9.80
N ALA A 536 17.76 -32.01 9.09
CA ALA A 536 16.33 -31.76 9.25
C ALA A 536 15.52 -32.37 8.11
N VAL A 537 15.23 -33.67 8.19
CA VAL A 537 14.12 -34.27 7.45
C VAL A 537 12.87 -34.11 8.33
N ASP A 538 11.90 -33.33 7.84
CA ASP A 538 10.47 -33.32 8.21
C ASP A 538 9.95 -32.44 9.39
N VAL A 539 10.76 -31.59 10.04
CA VAL A 539 10.29 -30.80 11.21
C VAL A 539 10.49 -29.27 11.10
N SER A 540 11.19 -28.80 10.04
CA SER A 540 11.49 -27.38 9.85
C SER A 540 10.32 -26.55 9.31
N ASP A 541 9.25 -27.17 8.80
CA ASP A 541 8.13 -26.46 8.17
C ASP A 541 7.18 -25.79 9.19
N ASP A 542 7.28 -26.15 10.48
CA ASP A 542 6.34 -25.69 11.52
C ASP A 542 6.71 -24.37 12.19
N VAL A 543 7.89 -23.80 11.91
CA VAL A 543 8.41 -22.62 12.63
C VAL A 543 8.56 -21.42 11.70
N VAL A 544 7.64 -20.46 11.83
CA VAL A 544 7.64 -19.21 11.06
C VAL A 544 8.25 -18.07 11.88
N PHE A 545 9.34 -17.47 11.38
CA PHE A 545 9.99 -16.32 12.02
C PHE A 545 9.43 -14.99 11.50
N GLU A 546 9.08 -14.07 12.40
CA GLU A 546 8.58 -12.71 12.08
C GLU A 546 9.70 -11.71 11.76
N ILE A 547 10.49 -12.03 10.74
CA ILE A 547 11.75 -11.32 10.41
C ILE A 547 11.49 -9.85 10.05
N GLU A 548 10.37 -9.56 9.40
CA GLU A 548 10.04 -8.20 8.97
C GLU A 548 9.65 -7.30 10.14
N LEU A 549 9.07 -7.85 11.21
CA LEU A 549 8.79 -7.12 12.43
C LEU A 549 10.08 -6.82 13.22
N LEU A 550 11.09 -7.68 13.11
CA LEU A 550 12.40 -7.47 13.74
C LEU A 550 13.29 -6.49 12.99
N LYS A 551 13.22 -6.46 11.66
CA LYS A 551 13.91 -5.44 10.85
C LYS A 551 13.43 -4.02 11.16
N GLN A 552 12.25 -3.86 11.76
CA GLN A 552 11.75 -2.55 12.22
C GLN A 552 12.35 -2.12 13.55
N VAL A 553 12.83 -3.09 14.34
CA VAL A 553 13.62 -2.89 15.54
C VAL A 553 15.10 -2.78 15.15
N GLU A 554 15.41 -2.53 13.86
CA GLU A 554 16.77 -2.27 13.43
C GLU A 554 17.35 -1.22 14.34
N ILE A 555 18.37 -1.63 15.07
CA ILE A 555 19.28 -0.78 15.80
C ILE A 555 19.76 0.25 14.80
N ASN A 556 19.08 1.40 14.81
CA ASN A 556 19.45 2.55 14.03
C ASN A 556 20.71 3.13 14.68
N ILE A 557 21.45 3.90 13.90
CA ILE A 557 22.65 4.53 14.43
C ILE A 557 22.32 5.41 15.65
N ASP A 558 21.12 6.00 15.71
CA ASP A 558 20.67 6.84 16.82
C ASP A 558 20.56 6.06 18.14
N TYR A 559 20.09 4.80 18.13
CA TYR A 559 20.04 3.95 19.30
C TYR A 559 21.44 3.55 19.76
N ILE A 560 22.33 3.22 18.82
CA ILE A 560 23.75 2.98 19.13
C ILE A 560 24.35 4.23 19.76
N LEU A 561 24.12 5.40 19.18
CA LEU A 561 24.65 6.66 19.71
C LEU A 561 24.07 7.01 21.07
N MET A 562 22.80 6.69 21.35
CA MET A 562 22.22 6.80 22.68
C MET A 562 22.94 5.87 23.68
N LEU A 563 23.23 4.63 23.30
CA LEU A 563 24.00 3.72 24.15
C LEU A 563 25.44 4.20 24.37
N VAL A 564 26.06 4.77 23.34
CA VAL A 564 27.39 5.38 23.41
C VAL A 564 27.38 6.62 24.31
N GLN A 565 26.35 7.46 24.25
CA GLN A 565 26.15 8.57 25.18
C GLN A 565 26.03 8.06 26.61
N LYS A 566 25.23 7.02 26.87
CA LYS A 566 25.13 6.42 28.21
C LYS A 566 26.45 5.82 28.70
N TYR A 567 27.22 5.22 27.80
CA TYR A 567 28.56 4.71 28.10
C TYR A 567 29.53 5.86 28.46
N HIS A 568 29.47 6.96 27.71
CA HIS A 568 30.23 8.18 27.99
C HIS A 568 29.84 8.82 29.34
N ASP A 569 28.55 8.98 29.61
CA ASP A 569 28.01 9.51 30.87
C ASP A 569 28.44 8.65 32.08
N SER A 570 28.64 7.34 31.87
CA SER A 570 29.19 6.40 32.87
C SER A 570 30.71 6.45 33.03
N HIS A 571 31.38 7.48 32.47
CA HIS A 571 32.84 7.65 32.45
C HIS A 571 33.58 6.48 31.79
N SER A 572 32.94 5.79 30.85
CA SER A 572 33.49 4.62 30.15
C SER A 572 33.87 3.45 31.08
N GLU A 573 33.28 3.36 32.28
CA GLU A 573 33.58 2.30 33.24
C GLU A 573 32.62 1.10 33.16
N ASP A 574 31.40 1.32 32.65
CA ASP A 574 30.37 0.27 32.57
C ASP A 574 30.56 -0.67 31.38
N LYS A 575 31.23 -1.79 31.64
CA LYS A 575 31.48 -2.85 30.66
C LYS A 575 30.20 -3.53 30.18
N GLU A 576 29.08 -3.47 30.90
CA GLU A 576 27.81 -4.03 30.40
C GLU A 576 27.27 -3.22 29.24
N ILE A 577 27.36 -1.89 29.29
CA ILE A 577 26.88 -1.01 28.21
C ILE A 577 27.70 -1.26 26.94
N LEU A 578 29.02 -1.46 27.07
CA LEU A 578 29.88 -1.78 25.93
C LEU A 578 29.54 -3.15 25.30
N ILE A 579 29.21 -4.15 26.12
CA ILE A 579 28.71 -5.45 25.63
C ILE A 579 27.36 -5.28 24.92
N ASN A 580 26.47 -4.43 25.42
CA ASN A 580 25.17 -4.16 24.79
C ASN A 580 25.33 -3.44 23.45
N ILE A 581 26.24 -2.46 23.35
CA ILE A 581 26.59 -1.80 22.09
C ILE A 581 27.12 -2.83 21.09
N GLN A 582 28.03 -3.71 21.52
CA GLN A 582 28.61 -4.74 20.66
C GLN A 582 27.56 -5.72 20.13
N LYS A 583 26.70 -6.22 21.02
CA LYS A 583 25.56 -7.08 20.64
C LYS A 583 24.60 -6.37 19.70
N ALA A 584 24.35 -5.08 19.91
CA ALA A 584 23.47 -4.30 19.07
C ALA A 584 24.05 -4.08 17.64
N ILE A 585 25.37 -3.90 17.54
CA ILE A 585 26.05 -3.85 16.24
C ILE A 585 26.00 -5.20 15.53
N ASP A 586 26.19 -6.29 16.27
CA ASP A 586 26.28 -7.65 15.71
C ASP A 586 24.91 -8.24 15.31
N SER A 587 23.81 -7.76 15.90
CA SER A 587 22.45 -8.22 15.62
C SER A 587 21.85 -7.66 14.32
N SER A 588 22.37 -6.54 13.80
CA SER A 588 21.92 -5.93 12.55
C SER A 588 22.93 -6.13 11.41
N PRO A 589 22.55 -6.78 10.29
CA PRO A 589 23.42 -6.89 9.11
C PRO A 589 23.90 -5.54 8.56
N GLU A 590 23.09 -4.48 8.70
CA GLU A 590 23.46 -3.13 8.27
C GLU A 590 24.46 -2.49 9.24
N MET A 591 24.35 -2.76 10.54
CA MET A 591 25.33 -2.24 11.51
C MET A 591 26.66 -2.99 11.45
N ARG A 592 26.68 -4.25 10.98
CA ARG A 592 27.92 -5.02 10.76
C ARG A 592 28.87 -4.34 9.77
N SER A 593 28.38 -3.70 8.70
CA SER A 593 29.24 -2.93 7.78
C SER A 593 29.81 -1.66 8.42
N LYS A 594 29.16 -1.15 9.47
CA LYS A 594 29.51 0.06 10.23
C LYS A 594 30.30 -0.25 11.51
N LYS A 595 30.40 -1.53 11.91
CA LYS A 595 31.02 -2.01 13.14
C LYS A 595 32.38 -1.39 13.44
N ALA A 596 33.30 -1.47 12.48
CA ALA A 596 34.65 -0.96 12.66
C ALA A 596 34.68 0.56 12.87
N LEU A 597 33.77 1.30 12.25
CA LEU A 597 33.68 2.76 12.42
C LEU A 597 33.16 3.12 13.82
N ILE A 598 32.14 2.40 14.29
CA ILE A 598 31.54 2.62 15.61
C ILE A 598 32.53 2.22 16.73
N GLU A 599 33.18 1.06 16.62
CA GLU A 599 34.18 0.62 17.60
C GLU A 599 35.36 1.58 17.71
N ASN A 600 35.84 2.13 16.59
CA ASN A 600 36.94 3.09 16.57
C ASN A 600 36.53 4.43 17.19
N PHE A 601 35.29 4.86 16.97
CA PHE A 601 34.73 6.04 17.62
C PHE A 601 34.64 5.87 19.14
N ILE A 602 34.12 4.73 19.62
CA ILE A 602 34.00 4.42 21.06
C ILE A 602 35.38 4.42 21.73
N LYS A 603 36.41 3.89 21.07
CA LYS A 603 37.79 3.89 21.59
C LYS A 603 38.42 5.28 21.66
N GLY A 604 37.92 6.23 20.86
CA GLY A 604 38.46 7.59 20.73
C GLY A 604 37.64 8.66 21.45
N ILE A 605 36.48 8.33 22.02
CA ILE A 605 35.68 9.23 22.84
C ILE A 605 36.50 9.62 24.09
N ASN A 606 36.99 10.86 24.11
CA ASN A 606 37.47 11.49 25.33
C ASN A 606 36.30 12.25 25.99
N GLU A 607 36.50 12.93 27.12
CA GLU A 607 35.46 13.75 27.77
C GLU A 607 34.94 14.87 26.84
N VAL A 608 33.93 14.57 26.01
CA VAL A 608 33.26 15.50 25.09
C VAL A 608 31.88 15.89 25.62
N ASP A 609 31.48 17.15 25.44
CA ASP A 609 30.17 17.65 25.90
C ASP A 609 29.00 17.17 25.04
N ASP A 610 29.23 16.76 23.77
CA ASP A 610 28.18 16.34 22.84
C ASP A 610 28.67 15.21 21.89
N VAL A 611 28.29 13.97 22.21
CA VAL A 611 28.66 12.76 21.46
C VAL A 611 28.08 12.77 20.03
N LEU A 612 26.90 13.38 19.81
CA LEU A 612 26.25 13.38 18.50
C LEU A 612 26.99 14.28 17.52
N ASN A 613 27.40 15.47 17.96
CA ASN A 613 28.18 16.38 17.11
C ASN A 613 29.58 15.82 16.83
N GLU A 614 30.22 15.20 17.82
CA GLU A 614 31.53 14.56 17.62
C GLU A 614 31.45 13.37 16.68
N TRP A 615 30.38 12.57 16.75
CA TRP A 615 30.12 11.49 15.80
C TRP A 615 30.00 12.01 14.37
N ARG A 616 29.24 13.10 14.14
CA ARG A 616 29.10 13.69 12.81
C ARG A 616 30.44 14.17 12.25
N ASN A 617 31.25 14.82 13.08
CA ASN A 617 32.58 15.27 12.69
C ASN A 617 33.51 14.10 12.37
N TYR A 618 33.54 13.09 13.24
CA TYR A 618 34.34 11.87 13.04
C TYR A 618 33.96 11.14 11.75
N VAL A 619 32.66 10.95 11.51
CA VAL A 619 32.16 10.30 10.28
C VAL A 619 32.53 11.11 9.04
N ALA A 620 32.40 12.45 9.09
CA ALA A 620 32.78 13.31 7.97
C ALA A 620 34.28 13.21 7.64
N GLU A 621 35.16 13.21 8.66
CA GLU A 621 36.60 13.05 8.48
C GLU A 621 36.98 11.67 7.94
N GLU A 622 36.43 10.60 8.50
CA GLU A 622 36.73 9.23 8.08
C GLU A 622 36.19 8.95 6.67
N LYS A 623 35.03 9.50 6.33
CA LYS A 623 34.46 9.44 4.98
C LYS A 623 35.39 10.11 3.96
N GLU A 624 35.91 11.28 4.29
CA GLU A 624 36.84 12.02 3.41
C GLU A 624 38.19 11.31 3.26
N LYS A 625 38.75 10.75 4.34
CA LYS A 625 39.97 9.93 4.28
C LYS A 625 39.77 8.70 3.42
N ALA A 626 38.69 7.95 3.65
CA ALA A 626 38.44 6.69 2.95
C ALA A 626 38.20 6.89 1.44
N ILE A 627 37.46 7.92 1.03
CA ILE A 627 37.26 8.19 -0.40
C ILE A 627 38.57 8.62 -1.07
N LYS A 628 39.38 9.43 -0.39
CA LYS A 628 40.70 9.85 -0.89
C LYS A 628 41.63 8.65 -1.10
N THR A 629 41.68 7.72 -0.12
CA THR A 629 42.45 6.48 -0.25
C THR A 629 41.99 5.63 -1.44
N ILE A 630 40.68 5.52 -1.68
CA ILE A 630 40.16 4.78 -2.84
C ILE A 630 40.57 5.46 -4.15
N ILE A 631 40.45 6.79 -4.23
CA ILE A 631 40.85 7.56 -5.41
C ILE A 631 42.34 7.38 -5.72
N GLU A 632 43.20 7.46 -4.70
CA GLU A 632 44.66 7.31 -4.84
C GLU A 632 45.07 5.87 -5.19
N THR A 633 44.49 4.87 -4.51
CA THR A 633 44.85 3.46 -4.69
C THR A 633 44.40 2.93 -6.05
N GLU A 634 43.23 3.37 -6.52
CA GLU A 634 42.65 2.93 -7.79
C GLU A 634 42.98 3.89 -8.96
N ASN A 635 43.67 5.00 -8.69
CA ASN A 635 44.00 6.07 -9.64
C ASN A 635 42.76 6.59 -10.40
N LEU A 636 41.70 6.91 -9.64
CA LEU A 636 40.42 7.36 -10.19
C LEU A 636 40.44 8.86 -10.48
N LYS A 637 39.52 9.31 -11.35
CA LYS A 637 39.30 10.74 -11.58
C LYS A 637 38.54 11.33 -10.39
N GLU A 638 39.21 12.15 -9.59
CA GLU A 638 38.69 12.68 -8.33
C GLU A 638 37.31 13.36 -8.47
N THR A 639 37.20 14.38 -9.34
CA THR A 639 35.96 15.17 -9.49
C THR A 639 34.76 14.32 -9.91
N GLU A 640 34.96 13.39 -10.83
CA GLU A 640 33.89 12.53 -11.33
C GLU A 640 33.54 11.43 -10.32
N THR A 641 34.53 10.91 -9.59
CA THR A 641 34.31 9.91 -8.53
C THR A 641 33.50 10.50 -7.38
N ARG A 642 33.81 11.73 -6.96
CA ARG A 642 33.04 12.45 -5.92
C ARG A 642 31.58 12.69 -6.35
N LYS A 643 31.34 13.10 -7.60
CA LYS A 643 29.98 13.27 -8.14
C LYS A 643 29.21 11.95 -8.21
N PHE A 644 29.87 10.89 -8.68
CA PHE A 644 29.28 9.55 -8.76
C PHE A 644 28.82 9.07 -7.39
N ILE A 645 29.66 9.26 -6.38
CA ILE A 645 29.36 8.89 -5.00
C ILE A 645 28.27 9.78 -4.39
N SER A 646 28.31 11.11 -4.56
CA SER A 646 27.22 12.00 -4.10
C SER A 646 25.86 11.57 -4.64
N THR A 647 25.80 11.27 -5.94
CA THR A 647 24.59 10.78 -6.60
C THR A 647 24.13 9.45 -6.00
N ALA A 648 25.06 8.56 -5.66
CA ALA A 648 24.74 7.28 -5.02
C ALA A 648 24.15 7.46 -3.62
N PHE A 649 24.67 8.40 -2.82
CA PHE A 649 24.11 8.76 -1.51
C PHE A 649 22.71 9.39 -1.63
N GLU A 650 22.49 10.28 -2.60
CA GLU A 650 21.17 10.90 -2.83
C GLU A 650 20.11 9.91 -3.32
N THR A 651 20.53 8.93 -4.14
CA THR A 651 19.62 7.93 -4.72
C THR A 651 19.52 6.64 -3.92
N GLY A 652 20.29 6.52 -2.83
CA GLY A 652 20.28 5.36 -1.94
C GLY A 652 20.84 4.07 -2.54
N SER A 653 21.53 4.12 -3.68
CA SER A 653 22.14 2.93 -4.30
C SER A 653 23.30 3.30 -5.22
N ILE A 654 24.29 2.39 -5.33
CA ILE A 654 25.32 2.50 -6.36
C ILE A 654 24.81 1.87 -7.66
N LYS A 655 24.84 2.65 -8.73
CA LYS A 655 24.57 2.15 -10.09
C LYS A 655 25.69 1.22 -10.54
N THR A 656 25.41 -0.08 -10.51
CA THR A 656 26.32 -1.14 -10.97
C THR A 656 26.26 -1.38 -12.48
N THR A 657 25.15 -0.97 -13.11
CA THR A 657 24.89 -1.09 -14.55
C THR A 657 25.04 0.25 -15.28
N GLY A 658 25.56 0.23 -16.51
CA GLY A 658 25.73 1.43 -17.35
C GLY A 658 27.19 1.85 -17.57
N THR A 659 27.41 3.01 -18.18
CA THR A 659 28.73 3.57 -18.52
C THR A 659 29.22 4.63 -17.52
N ASP A 660 28.49 4.88 -16.44
CA ASP A 660 28.85 5.92 -15.47
C ASP A 660 30.14 5.59 -14.71
N VAL A 661 30.38 4.31 -14.40
CA VAL A 661 31.65 3.82 -13.82
C VAL A 661 32.82 4.01 -14.80
N ASP A 662 32.57 3.99 -16.11
CA ASP A 662 33.64 4.22 -17.09
C ASP A 662 34.13 5.67 -17.10
N LYS A 663 33.32 6.62 -16.60
CA LYS A 663 33.70 8.04 -16.52
C LYS A 663 34.75 8.28 -15.43
N ILE A 664 34.68 7.52 -14.34
CA ILE A 664 35.56 7.66 -13.16
C ILE A 664 36.89 6.90 -13.30
N LEU A 665 36.95 5.89 -14.18
CA LEU A 665 38.16 5.10 -14.42
C LEU A 665 39.26 5.91 -15.15
N PRO A 666 40.55 5.60 -14.90
CA PRO A 666 41.67 6.15 -15.66
C PRO A 666 41.66 5.67 -17.12
N PRO A 667 42.40 6.33 -18.03
CA PRO A 667 42.53 5.85 -19.40
C PRO A 667 43.27 4.49 -19.44
N ILE A 668 42.56 3.44 -19.85
CA ILE A 668 43.10 2.08 -19.99
C ILE A 668 43.26 1.75 -21.48
N SER A 669 44.37 1.09 -21.84
CA SER A 669 44.69 0.67 -23.22
C SER A 669 43.62 -0.27 -23.81
N ARG A 670 43.21 -0.02 -25.06
CA ARG A 670 42.16 -0.74 -25.80
C ARG A 670 42.53 -2.18 -26.22
N PHE A 671 43.76 -2.63 -25.97
CA PHE A 671 44.29 -3.90 -26.49
C PHE A 671 44.37 -5.05 -25.46
N GLY A 672 43.89 -4.87 -24.22
CA GLY A 672 43.85 -5.92 -23.21
C GLY A 672 42.42 -6.21 -22.76
N SER A 673 41.76 -7.19 -23.39
CA SER A 673 40.34 -7.51 -23.18
C SER A 673 39.98 -8.12 -21.80
N GLY A 674 40.96 -8.45 -20.96
CA GLY A 674 40.71 -8.99 -19.60
C GLY A 674 40.80 -7.96 -18.47
N ASN A 675 41.63 -6.92 -18.62
CA ASN A 675 42.07 -6.11 -17.48
C ASN A 675 41.09 -4.99 -17.09
N ARG A 676 40.25 -4.54 -18.02
CA ARG A 676 39.32 -3.41 -17.79
C ARG A 676 38.07 -3.83 -17.02
N ASP A 677 37.48 -4.98 -17.35
CA ASP A 677 36.29 -5.48 -16.67
C ASP A 677 36.59 -5.97 -15.26
N GLU A 678 37.78 -6.55 -15.04
CA GLU A 678 38.28 -6.88 -13.70
C GLU A 678 38.50 -5.61 -12.87
N LYS A 679 39.20 -4.60 -13.42
CA LYS A 679 39.40 -3.32 -12.73
C LYS A 679 38.06 -2.63 -12.40
N ARG A 680 37.10 -2.67 -13.33
CA ARG A 680 35.75 -2.15 -13.11
C ARG A 680 35.04 -2.86 -11.96
N LYS A 681 35.10 -4.19 -11.89
CA LYS A 681 34.51 -4.97 -10.79
C LYS A 681 35.18 -4.65 -9.45
N THR A 682 36.51 -4.55 -9.42
CA THR A 682 37.27 -4.20 -8.21
C THR A 682 36.93 -2.81 -7.69
N VAL A 683 36.88 -1.81 -8.58
CA VAL A 683 36.50 -0.44 -8.21
C VAL A 683 35.06 -0.40 -7.72
N LEU A 684 34.12 -1.07 -8.40
CA LEU A 684 32.74 -1.15 -7.94
C LEU A 684 32.60 -1.82 -6.58
N ALA A 685 33.33 -2.91 -6.33
CA ALA A 685 33.31 -3.59 -5.03
C ALA A 685 33.81 -2.66 -3.91
N ARG A 686 34.90 -1.92 -4.13
CA ARG A 686 35.44 -0.96 -3.16
C ARG A 686 34.51 0.24 -2.92
N LEU A 687 33.88 0.76 -3.97
CA LEU A 687 32.90 1.84 -3.83
C LEU A 687 31.61 1.35 -3.16
N LEU A 688 31.20 0.11 -3.39
CA LEU A 688 30.07 -0.53 -2.71
C LEU A 688 30.34 -0.70 -1.22
N GLU A 689 31.51 -1.22 -0.86
CA GLU A 689 31.95 -1.34 0.52
C GLU A 689 32.02 0.04 1.21
N PHE A 690 32.56 1.05 0.51
CA PHE A 690 32.56 2.43 0.99
C PHE A 690 31.14 2.97 1.22
N PHE A 691 30.23 2.74 0.29
CA PHE A 691 28.85 3.18 0.41
C PHE A 691 28.13 2.47 1.56
N GLU A 692 28.22 1.15 1.65
CA GLU A 692 27.60 0.37 2.73
C GLU A 692 28.16 0.76 4.12
N ARG A 693 29.43 1.18 4.18
CA ARG A 693 30.07 1.65 5.42
C ARG A 693 29.57 3.02 5.87
N PHE A 694 29.24 3.94 4.95
CA PHE A 694 28.91 5.34 5.28
C PHE A 694 27.45 5.75 4.98
N PHE A 695 26.64 4.87 4.40
CA PHE A 695 25.25 5.16 4.05
C PHE A 695 24.36 5.21 5.29
N GLY A 696 23.57 6.28 5.41
CA GLY A 696 22.65 6.48 6.54
C GLY A 696 23.33 6.81 7.87
N ILE A 697 24.61 7.21 7.86
CA ILE A 697 25.34 7.67 9.04
C ILE A 697 25.99 9.04 8.76
N GLY A 698 25.58 10.07 9.50
CA GLY A 698 26.05 11.45 9.32
C GLY A 698 24.94 12.46 9.18
#